data_AF-A0A9P5Z1L7-F1
#
_entry.id   AF-A0A9P5Z1L7-F1
#
_cell.length_a   1.000
_cell.length_b   1.000
_cell.length_c   1.000
_cell.angle_alpha   90.00
_cell.angle_beta   90.00
_cell.angle_gamma   90.00
#
_symmetry.space_group_name_H-M   'P 1'
#
loop_
_entity.id
_entity.type
_entity.pdbx_description
1 polymer ?
#
loop_
_entity_poly.entity_id
_entity_poly.type
_entity_poly.pdbx_seq_one_letter_code
_entity_poly.pdbx_strand_id
1 'polypeptide(L)'
;MAASYNALDNNNYQTSPYGTNDPNYHESAGYIAPLPRKKPLSKWIKIGVPVLIVVIIAAVVGGVVGSRNSNSKDASTSSSGSSSGSAGDTAAASSAISAKSAVGRFATATDSEFMVPIYPSTTNTGVFTTPTFVSSSDAKISWPADPFQPSSPSPTKVRTDRPRLIAPAYKWQALPNLIKNDPYMQSWNTTIFGNATAYFSLPPVVYHMDGASGILDNAREIKMRIKAFSYVFRMTNDTKWVDRTWTELQNAAGNGTTSFGPDDDKWNTGHFLDTAEFSAAFGIAYDWLYDIWSDEQKSMIRSTMIKYGLQPGLAVFTPGASYGWWSQNTITGNWNCVCNGGLTLGSLAILGDDTTGIAQQLLGFTINNAKSACVNAVSDDGTWAETTNYWYFGTTGHAEMASSLLTATGSDYGLLDSNSNFGLTGQFHMYAYGPTSLFNYGDHGPNKFSTTANSMLLYAAHFNHPTYALHQREQADAAEPWSMFWYDPTVSGAFWDGKPLDNFFDNGLDQWASMRSSWTDQHALFLAIKAGKNQGHQTHNDLDAGDFVLDALGTRWAGELGSADYLAPDYFTSDAQDAVRWQYYRKMTEGQNTILINKTNQNVLAAPTVQHGTSNTTQGSSTVISIPNDSTAYWVADLSSAYFSATSVKRGARLLNARRQVLIQDEINASQGVQWRMHTNATVAASGTSATLTLDGQTMQVSMLNPPSGAAFSTSNAVRFTSDVTPPAPDQENPGVTVLIVDLPAGTYTLQMLFNPQWPGMSASDFVSPPSVPLDSWSLTSHN
;
A
#
# COMPACT_ATOMS: atom_id res chain seq x y z
N MET A 1 12.19 -18.29 6.15
CA MET A 1 11.30 -17.86 7.25
C MET A 1 10.01 -17.40 6.58
N ALA A 2 8.85 -17.57 7.21
CA ALA A 2 7.62 -17.02 6.66
C ALA A 2 7.62 -15.51 6.91
N ALA A 3 7.20 -14.70 5.93
CA ALA A 3 6.80 -13.34 6.21
C ALA A 3 5.49 -13.40 7.01
N SER A 4 5.49 -12.80 8.20
CA SER A 4 4.26 -12.42 8.88
C SER A 4 3.75 -11.12 8.25
N TYR A 5 2.41 -10.93 8.24
CA TYR A 5 1.79 -9.71 7.72
C TYR A 5 2.20 -8.49 8.58
N ASN A 6 2.27 -8.67 9.90
CA ASN A 6 2.80 -7.66 10.84
C ASN A 6 4.21 -8.08 11.29
N ALA A 7 5.14 -7.15 11.51
CA ALA A 7 6.46 -7.45 12.09
C ALA A 7 6.42 -7.71 13.62
N LEU A 8 5.36 -8.37 14.11
CA LEU A 8 5.19 -8.85 15.49
C LEU A 8 6.13 -10.04 15.80
N ASP A 9 7.44 -9.84 15.66
CA ASP A 9 8.47 -10.80 16.08
C ASP A 9 9.69 -10.08 16.70
N ASN A 10 9.47 -9.45 17.85
CA ASN A 10 10.51 -9.30 18.87
C ASN A 10 9.91 -9.42 20.27
N ASN A 11 10.62 -10.12 21.16
CA ASN A 11 10.10 -10.47 22.48
C ASN A 11 10.21 -9.30 23.48
N ASN A 12 9.12 -8.56 23.69
CA ASN A 12 8.78 -7.95 24.99
C ASN A 12 7.34 -7.39 25.00
N TYR A 13 6.42 -8.06 25.70
CA TYR A 13 5.08 -7.53 25.95
C TYR A 13 5.05 -6.65 27.19
N GLN A 14 5.21 -5.33 27.03
CA GLN A 14 4.68 -4.31 27.95
C GLN A 14 4.75 -2.88 27.38
N THR A 15 3.83 -2.03 27.83
CA THR A 15 3.59 -0.60 27.47
C THR A 15 3.05 -0.31 26.06
N SER A 16 2.06 0.59 25.99
CA SER A 16 1.57 1.23 24.75
C SER A 16 2.39 2.49 24.48
N PRO A 17 2.72 2.86 23.22
CA PRO A 17 4.12 3.19 23.00
C PRO A 17 4.41 4.50 22.23
N TYR A 18 3.49 5.47 22.13
CA TYR A 18 3.81 6.78 21.51
C TYR A 18 4.87 7.55 22.30
N GLY A 19 6.12 7.33 21.89
CA GLY A 19 7.36 7.71 22.54
C GLY A 19 8.51 6.89 21.94
N THR A 20 9.76 7.22 22.25
CA THR A 20 10.95 6.70 21.56
C THR A 20 11.33 5.24 21.89
N ASN A 21 10.37 4.42 22.31
CA ASN A 21 10.58 3.01 22.71
C ASN A 21 9.67 2.01 21.96
N ASP A 22 8.85 2.45 21.00
CA ASP A 22 8.03 1.56 20.18
C ASP A 22 8.88 0.79 19.14
N PRO A 23 8.85 -0.56 19.09
CA PRO A 23 9.41 -1.30 17.96
C PRO A 23 8.73 -0.97 16.61
N ASN A 24 7.47 -0.54 16.61
CA ASN A 24 6.72 -0.23 15.37
C ASN A 24 7.01 1.17 14.80
N TYR A 25 7.74 2.04 15.53
CA TYR A 25 8.11 3.41 15.08
C TYR A 25 8.81 3.46 13.71
N HIS A 26 9.34 2.33 13.23
CA HIS A 26 10.01 2.21 11.93
C HIS A 26 9.10 1.73 10.78
N GLU A 27 7.88 1.23 11.06
CA GLU A 27 6.88 0.94 10.01
C GLU A 27 6.18 2.22 9.53
N SER A 28 6.27 3.32 10.29
CA SER A 28 5.55 4.58 10.09
C SER A 28 6.45 5.73 9.62
N ALA A 29 7.25 5.51 8.56
CA ALA A 29 8.01 6.54 7.86
C ALA A 29 8.44 6.09 6.45
N GLY A 30 8.88 7.02 5.59
CA GLY A 30 9.75 6.69 4.44
C GLY A 30 11.19 6.33 4.82
N TYR A 31 11.49 6.32 6.12
CA TYR A 31 12.81 6.17 6.74
C TYR A 31 12.79 5.06 7.79
N ILE A 32 13.16 3.86 7.37
CA ILE A 32 13.36 2.72 8.28
C ILE A 32 14.73 2.90 8.95
N ALA A 33 14.79 2.86 10.28
CA ALA A 33 16.08 2.98 10.96
C ALA A 33 16.93 1.72 10.71
N PRO A 34 18.20 1.86 10.29
CA PRO A 34 19.00 0.75 9.82
C PRO A 34 19.22 -0.30 10.92
N LEU A 35 18.80 -1.54 10.63
CA LEU A 35 18.78 -2.63 11.62
C LEU A 35 20.18 -2.86 12.25
N PRO A 36 20.28 -3.15 13.56
CA PRO A 36 21.55 -3.36 14.25
C PRO A 36 22.47 -4.35 13.51
N ARG A 37 23.59 -3.81 12.99
CA ARG A 37 24.48 -4.42 11.98
C ARG A 37 24.77 -5.90 12.26
N LYS A 38 23.99 -6.79 11.63
CA LYS A 38 24.03 -8.25 11.87
C LYS A 38 25.45 -8.79 11.65
N LYS A 39 25.98 -9.51 12.66
CA LYS A 39 27.35 -10.07 12.63
C LYS A 39 27.56 -10.90 11.36
N PRO A 40 28.70 -10.78 10.67
CA PRO A 40 28.89 -11.38 9.34
C PRO A 40 28.71 -12.90 9.39
N LEU A 41 27.74 -13.40 8.62
CA LEU A 41 27.44 -14.84 8.52
C LEU A 41 28.69 -15.65 8.18
N SER A 42 28.89 -16.74 8.93
CA SER A 42 30.02 -17.66 8.78
C SER A 42 30.19 -18.13 7.34
N LYS A 43 31.45 -18.29 6.90
CA LYS A 43 31.79 -18.88 5.60
C LYS A 43 31.17 -20.26 5.41
N TRP A 44 30.90 -21.00 6.50
CA TRP A 44 30.16 -22.26 6.44
C TRP A 44 28.73 -22.10 5.92
N ILE A 45 28.02 -21.04 6.32
CA ILE A 45 26.66 -20.76 5.83
C ILE A 45 26.71 -20.19 4.41
N LYS A 46 27.66 -19.28 4.13
CA LYS A 46 27.79 -18.65 2.80
C LYS A 46 28.30 -19.59 1.68
N ILE A 47 29.01 -20.67 2.02
CA ILE A 47 29.68 -21.54 1.03
C ILE A 47 29.34 -23.02 1.27
N GLY A 48 29.42 -23.50 2.52
CA GLY A 48 29.18 -24.90 2.86
C GLY A 48 27.74 -25.35 2.60
N VAL A 49 26.74 -24.54 2.95
CA VAL A 49 25.32 -24.86 2.71
C VAL A 49 24.99 -24.93 1.20
N PRO A 50 25.34 -23.93 0.36
CA PRO A 50 25.18 -24.05 -1.10
C PRO A 50 25.87 -25.28 -1.70
N VAL A 51 27.11 -25.58 -1.31
CA VAL A 51 27.85 -26.76 -1.79
C VAL A 51 27.15 -28.06 -1.37
N LEU A 52 26.66 -28.16 -0.13
CA LEU A 52 25.92 -29.32 0.35
C LEU A 52 24.61 -29.53 -0.42
N ILE A 53 23.89 -28.46 -0.75
CA ILE A 53 22.68 -28.49 -1.58
C ILE A 53 23.00 -29.00 -3.00
N VAL A 54 24.08 -28.50 -3.62
CA VAL A 54 24.53 -28.98 -4.94
C VAL A 54 24.90 -30.47 -4.91
N VAL A 55 25.56 -30.96 -3.85
CA VAL A 55 25.87 -32.39 -3.67
C VAL A 55 24.59 -33.23 -3.52
N ILE A 56 23.60 -32.77 -2.77
CA ILE A 56 22.30 -33.45 -2.62
C ILE A 56 21.56 -33.49 -3.97
N ILE A 57 21.51 -32.38 -4.71
CA ILE A 57 20.87 -32.33 -6.04
C ILE A 57 21.58 -33.28 -7.02
N ALA A 58 22.91 -33.30 -7.03
CA ALA A 58 23.68 -34.22 -7.88
C ALA A 58 23.40 -35.70 -7.54
N ALA A 59 23.26 -36.04 -6.25
CA ALA A 59 22.91 -37.40 -5.82
C ALA A 59 21.47 -37.78 -6.24
N VAL A 60 20.50 -36.88 -6.10
CA VAL A 60 19.10 -37.11 -6.51
C VAL A 60 19.00 -37.26 -8.03
N VAL A 61 19.63 -36.36 -8.81
CA VAL A 61 19.65 -36.44 -10.28
C VAL A 61 20.34 -37.72 -10.75
N GLY A 62 21.47 -38.10 -10.14
CA GLY A 62 22.15 -39.36 -10.42
C GLY A 62 21.26 -40.59 -10.19
N GLY A 63 20.52 -40.63 -9.07
CA GLY A 63 19.57 -41.70 -8.77
C GLY A 63 18.39 -41.77 -9.75
N VAL A 64 17.82 -40.62 -10.13
CA VAL A 64 16.67 -40.56 -11.06
C VAL A 64 17.08 -40.93 -12.49
N VAL A 65 18.22 -40.44 -12.98
CA VAL A 65 18.74 -40.74 -14.32
C VAL A 65 19.20 -42.19 -14.42
N GLY A 66 19.81 -42.75 -13.37
CA GLY A 66 20.24 -44.15 -13.34
C GLY A 66 19.09 -45.18 -13.37
N SER A 67 17.85 -44.77 -13.09
CA SER A 67 16.72 -45.69 -12.89
C SER A 67 15.82 -45.91 -14.13
N ARG A 68 16.10 -45.32 -15.30
CA ARG A 68 15.20 -45.39 -16.47
C ARG A 68 15.92 -45.68 -17.79
N ASN A 69 16.25 -46.96 -18.04
CA ASN A 69 16.79 -47.38 -19.34
C ASN A 69 16.35 -48.80 -19.76
N SER A 70 15.18 -48.92 -20.39
CA SER A 70 14.75 -50.17 -21.07
C SER A 70 13.69 -49.91 -22.15
N ASN A 71 14.17 -49.83 -23.41
CA ASN A 71 13.52 -50.14 -24.69
C ASN A 71 11.97 -50.17 -24.82
N SER A 72 11.46 -49.41 -25.81
CA SER A 72 10.87 -50.03 -27.01
C SER A 72 10.82 -49.05 -28.20
N LYS A 73 10.89 -49.59 -29.41
CA LYS A 73 10.63 -48.92 -30.70
C LYS A 73 9.43 -49.61 -31.40
N ASP A 74 8.93 -49.25 -32.58
CA ASP A 74 9.18 -48.08 -33.45
C ASP A 74 7.91 -47.17 -33.40
N ALA A 75 7.30 -46.50 -34.39
CA ALA A 75 7.50 -46.34 -35.84
C ALA A 75 6.87 -45.00 -36.31
N SER A 76 6.96 -44.70 -37.62
CA SER A 76 6.60 -43.40 -38.21
C SER A 76 5.45 -43.45 -39.22
N THR A 77 4.55 -42.45 -39.18
CA THR A 77 3.71 -42.04 -40.32
C THR A 77 3.50 -40.53 -40.34
N SER A 78 3.49 -39.94 -41.53
CA SER A 78 3.35 -38.50 -41.77
C SER A 78 1.98 -38.15 -42.36
N SER A 79 1.37 -37.05 -41.89
CA SER A 79 0.24 -36.42 -42.60
C SER A 79 0.21 -34.91 -42.36
N SER A 80 0.23 -34.14 -43.46
CA SER A 80 0.02 -32.69 -43.46
C SER A 80 -1.45 -32.33 -43.27
N GLY A 81 -1.76 -31.31 -42.48
CA GLY A 81 -3.11 -30.74 -42.38
C GLY A 81 -3.09 -29.34 -41.78
N SER A 82 -3.68 -28.37 -42.49
CA SER A 82 -3.69 -26.96 -42.10
C SER A 82 -5.11 -26.41 -42.01
N SER A 83 -5.54 -26.00 -40.81
CA SER A 83 -6.70 -25.11 -40.66
C SER A 83 -6.72 -24.40 -39.30
N SER A 84 -6.73 -23.07 -39.38
CA SER A 84 -7.07 -22.07 -38.36
C SER A 84 -8.06 -22.44 -37.24
N GLY A 85 -7.81 -21.93 -36.03
CA GLY A 85 -8.86 -21.37 -35.16
C GLY A 85 -8.99 -21.94 -33.74
N SER A 86 -9.05 -21.04 -32.76
CA SER A 86 -9.55 -21.20 -31.36
C SER A 86 -8.93 -22.25 -30.43
N ALA A 87 -8.29 -23.31 -30.91
CA ALA A 87 -7.73 -24.37 -30.07
C ALA A 87 -6.33 -24.05 -29.50
N GLY A 88 -5.67 -23.01 -30.01
CA GLY A 88 -4.31 -22.62 -29.60
C GLY A 88 -4.26 -21.99 -28.21
N ASP A 89 -5.12 -20.99 -27.97
CA ASP A 89 -5.06 -20.15 -26.77
C ASP A 89 -5.44 -20.93 -25.50
N THR A 90 -6.41 -21.83 -25.60
CA THR A 90 -6.80 -22.74 -24.49
C THR A 90 -5.70 -23.75 -24.15
N ALA A 91 -4.96 -24.25 -25.14
CA ALA A 91 -3.81 -25.13 -24.90
C ALA A 91 -2.63 -24.35 -24.28
N ALA A 92 -2.33 -23.16 -24.79
CA ALA A 92 -1.29 -22.28 -24.23
C ALA A 92 -1.60 -21.87 -22.78
N ALA A 93 -2.82 -21.43 -22.51
CA ALA A 93 -3.24 -21.02 -21.17
C ALA A 93 -3.26 -22.19 -20.17
N SER A 94 -3.69 -23.38 -20.59
CA SER A 94 -3.59 -24.60 -19.77
C SER A 94 -2.13 -24.95 -19.42
N SER A 95 -1.20 -24.72 -20.36
CA SER A 95 0.23 -24.91 -20.12
C SER A 95 0.80 -23.87 -19.15
N ALA A 96 0.31 -22.62 -19.20
CA ALA A 96 0.76 -21.54 -18.32
C ALA A 96 0.35 -21.77 -16.85
N ILE A 97 -0.88 -22.22 -16.57
CA ILE A 97 -1.28 -22.60 -15.19
C ILE A 97 -0.51 -23.83 -14.70
N SER A 98 -0.26 -24.81 -15.58
CA SER A 98 0.57 -25.97 -15.25
C SER A 98 2.00 -25.55 -14.90
N ALA A 99 2.55 -24.55 -15.60
CA ALA A 99 3.89 -24.03 -15.37
C ALA A 99 3.97 -23.12 -14.12
N LYS A 100 2.95 -22.29 -13.83
CA LYS A 100 2.74 -21.62 -12.53
C LYS A 100 2.81 -22.64 -11.39
N SER A 101 2.08 -23.73 -11.52
CA SER A 101 2.04 -24.82 -10.51
C SER A 101 3.39 -25.54 -10.35
N ALA A 102 4.21 -25.61 -11.41
CA ALA A 102 5.52 -26.25 -11.40
C ALA A 102 6.67 -25.35 -10.90
N VAL A 103 6.58 -24.03 -11.11
CA VAL A 103 7.56 -23.04 -10.64
C VAL A 103 7.25 -22.57 -9.21
N GLY A 104 5.98 -22.55 -8.80
CA GLY A 104 5.57 -22.10 -7.48
C GLY A 104 5.32 -20.59 -7.43
N ARG A 105 6.03 -19.87 -6.56
CA ARG A 105 5.93 -18.42 -6.41
C ARG A 105 7.04 -17.70 -7.19
N PHE A 106 6.74 -16.53 -7.76
CA PHE A 106 7.72 -15.77 -8.55
C PHE A 106 8.66 -14.96 -7.64
N ALA A 107 8.12 -14.33 -6.59
CA ALA A 107 8.93 -13.85 -5.49
C ALA A 107 9.60 -15.03 -4.74
N THR A 108 10.93 -15.02 -4.69
CA THR A 108 11.75 -16.07 -4.05
C THR A 108 12.10 -15.77 -2.60
N ALA A 109 12.08 -14.49 -2.23
CA ALA A 109 12.18 -14.00 -0.88
C ALA A 109 11.36 -12.71 -0.74
N THR A 110 11.29 -12.20 0.48
CA THR A 110 10.88 -10.83 0.80
C THR A 110 12.10 -10.14 1.36
N ASP A 111 12.34 -8.88 1.00
CA ASP A 111 13.40 -8.10 1.63
C ASP A 111 13.11 -7.90 3.12
N SER A 112 14.16 -7.86 3.94
CA SER A 112 14.04 -7.80 5.40
C SER A 112 14.18 -6.40 5.99
N GLU A 113 14.30 -5.38 5.15
CA GLU A 113 14.34 -3.97 5.53
C GLU A 113 13.04 -3.31 5.07
N PHE A 114 12.75 -3.31 3.76
CA PHE A 114 11.57 -2.63 3.19
C PHE A 114 10.37 -3.55 2.88
N MET A 115 10.44 -4.84 3.19
CA MET A 115 9.34 -5.83 3.03
C MET A 115 8.81 -6.05 1.59
N VAL A 116 9.56 -5.61 0.57
CA VAL A 116 9.23 -5.83 -0.86
C VAL A 116 9.56 -7.25 -1.37
N PRO A 117 8.93 -7.71 -2.47
CA PRO A 117 9.21 -9.04 -3.02
C PRO A 117 10.53 -9.07 -3.82
N ILE A 118 11.35 -10.11 -3.59
CA ILE A 118 12.63 -10.32 -4.28
C ILE A 118 12.47 -11.36 -5.40
N TYR A 119 12.60 -10.91 -6.64
CA TYR A 119 12.52 -11.74 -7.83
C TYR A 119 13.91 -12.31 -8.22
N PRO A 120 13.98 -13.57 -8.67
CA PRO A 120 15.25 -14.18 -9.05
C PRO A 120 15.69 -13.65 -10.43
N SER A 121 16.91 -13.10 -10.52
CA SER A 121 17.51 -12.59 -11.77
C SER A 121 17.57 -13.69 -12.85
N THR A 122 16.57 -13.72 -13.73
CA THR A 122 16.30 -14.83 -14.65
C THR A 122 15.66 -14.37 -15.96
N THR A 123 16.19 -14.89 -17.07
CA THR A 123 15.71 -14.62 -18.45
C THR A 123 14.86 -15.76 -19.00
N ASN A 124 14.42 -16.72 -18.17
CA ASN A 124 13.63 -17.87 -18.60
C ASN A 124 12.13 -17.51 -18.70
N THR A 125 11.74 -16.99 -19.87
CA THR A 125 10.40 -16.42 -20.12
C THR A 125 9.25 -17.43 -20.19
N GLY A 126 9.51 -18.73 -20.05
CA GLY A 126 8.49 -19.80 -20.20
C GLY A 126 7.33 -19.78 -19.18
N VAL A 127 7.41 -18.98 -18.12
CA VAL A 127 6.32 -18.75 -17.14
C VAL A 127 5.88 -17.28 -17.02
N PHE A 128 6.73 -16.34 -17.45
CA PHE A 128 6.47 -14.91 -17.32
C PHE A 128 5.70 -14.39 -18.53
N THR A 129 4.56 -15.00 -18.84
CA THR A 129 3.69 -14.58 -19.95
C THR A 129 2.96 -13.28 -19.61
N THR A 130 2.32 -12.69 -20.61
CA THR A 130 1.44 -11.53 -20.44
C THR A 130 0.32 -11.82 -19.43
N PRO A 131 -0.02 -10.87 -18.54
CA PRO A 131 -1.14 -10.96 -17.60
C PRO A 131 -2.47 -11.38 -18.24
N THR A 132 -3.11 -12.44 -17.74
CA THR A 132 -4.40 -12.93 -18.26
C THR A 132 -5.16 -13.74 -17.20
N PHE A 133 -6.48 -13.56 -17.10
CA PHE A 133 -7.38 -14.51 -16.44
C PHE A 133 -7.74 -15.64 -17.40
N VAL A 134 -7.51 -16.89 -17.00
CA VAL A 134 -7.66 -18.05 -17.88
C VAL A 134 -9.01 -18.73 -17.62
N SER A 135 -9.93 -18.64 -18.59
CA SER A 135 -11.22 -19.35 -18.51
C SER A 135 -11.00 -20.86 -18.29
N SER A 136 -11.47 -21.37 -17.16
CA SER A 136 -11.28 -22.77 -16.74
C SER A 136 -12.47 -23.28 -15.93
N SER A 137 -12.86 -24.52 -16.20
CA SER A 137 -13.87 -25.28 -15.45
C SER A 137 -13.28 -26.35 -14.54
N ASP A 138 -11.95 -26.45 -14.41
CA ASP A 138 -11.31 -27.34 -13.44
C ASP A 138 -11.36 -26.71 -12.04
N ALA A 139 -12.25 -27.23 -11.19
CA ALA A 139 -12.47 -26.78 -9.80
C ALA A 139 -11.25 -26.92 -8.86
N LYS A 140 -10.08 -27.34 -9.37
CA LYS A 140 -8.77 -27.19 -8.71
C LYS A 140 -8.21 -25.76 -8.80
N ILE A 141 -8.60 -25.01 -9.82
CA ILE A 141 -7.95 -23.74 -10.23
C ILE A 141 -8.94 -22.62 -10.56
N SER A 142 -10.25 -22.87 -10.54
CA SER A 142 -11.28 -21.83 -10.64
C SER A 142 -12.33 -21.96 -9.54
N TRP A 143 -12.90 -20.82 -9.14
CA TRP A 143 -14.03 -20.79 -8.22
C TRP A 143 -15.30 -21.33 -8.91
N PRO A 144 -16.14 -22.13 -8.22
CA PRO A 144 -17.49 -22.40 -8.69
C PRO A 144 -18.33 -21.11 -8.72
N ALA A 145 -19.28 -21.03 -9.64
CA ALA A 145 -20.24 -19.94 -9.72
C ALA A 145 -21.12 -19.85 -8.45
N ASP A 146 -21.53 -18.63 -8.06
CA ASP A 146 -22.41 -18.43 -6.92
C ASP A 146 -23.81 -19.01 -7.21
N PRO A 147 -24.35 -19.96 -6.40
CA PRO A 147 -25.71 -20.44 -6.56
C PRO A 147 -26.77 -19.38 -6.20
N PHE A 148 -26.41 -18.29 -5.52
CA PHE A 148 -27.32 -17.21 -5.15
C PHE A 148 -27.21 -16.04 -6.13
N GLN A 149 -28.03 -16.06 -7.18
CA GLN A 149 -28.11 -15.01 -8.20
C GLN A 149 -29.57 -14.55 -8.38
N PRO A 150 -30.10 -13.73 -7.44
CA PRO A 150 -31.48 -13.25 -7.52
C PRO A 150 -31.66 -12.28 -8.70
N SER A 151 -32.68 -12.51 -9.54
CA SER A 151 -33.03 -11.66 -10.69
C SER A 151 -33.51 -10.23 -10.33
N SER A 152 -33.57 -9.91 -9.04
CA SER A 152 -33.96 -8.61 -8.48
C SER A 152 -33.34 -8.50 -7.09
N PRO A 153 -32.02 -8.24 -6.99
CA PRO A 153 -31.31 -8.16 -5.72
C PRO A 153 -31.87 -7.01 -4.88
N SER A 154 -31.87 -7.17 -3.55
CA SER A 154 -32.42 -6.17 -2.62
C SER A 154 -31.59 -6.18 -1.33
N PRO A 155 -31.16 -5.01 -0.81
CA PRO A 155 -30.29 -4.95 0.38
C PRO A 155 -30.86 -5.69 1.60
N THR A 156 -32.19 -5.76 1.68
CA THR A 156 -32.94 -6.40 2.77
C THR A 156 -33.29 -7.88 2.51
N LYS A 157 -32.79 -8.47 1.41
CA LYS A 157 -32.99 -9.88 1.05
C LYS A 157 -31.65 -10.56 0.81
N VAL A 158 -31.17 -11.20 1.87
CA VAL A 158 -29.92 -11.96 1.89
C VAL A 158 -30.14 -13.45 1.60
N ARG A 159 -29.08 -14.14 1.18
CA ARG A 159 -29.02 -15.60 1.09
C ARG A 159 -29.27 -16.28 2.45
N THR A 160 -29.80 -17.50 2.38
CA THR A 160 -30.24 -18.29 3.54
C THR A 160 -29.15 -19.21 4.10
N ASP A 161 -28.14 -19.57 3.30
CA ASP A 161 -26.93 -20.23 3.75
C ASP A 161 -25.99 -19.24 4.47
N ARG A 162 -25.20 -19.76 5.42
CA ARG A 162 -24.14 -19.02 6.11
C ARG A 162 -22.83 -19.82 6.08
N PRO A 163 -21.65 -19.16 6.09
CA PRO A 163 -21.47 -17.70 6.10
C PRO A 163 -21.95 -17.05 4.80
N ARG A 164 -22.13 -15.73 4.82
CA ARG A 164 -22.59 -14.89 3.69
C ARG A 164 -21.79 -13.61 3.46
N LEU A 165 -21.01 -13.14 4.43
CA LEU A 165 -20.12 -11.98 4.27
C LEU A 165 -18.77 -12.40 3.67
N ILE A 166 -18.43 -11.86 2.49
CA ILE A 166 -17.14 -11.99 1.75
C ILE A 166 -16.85 -13.42 1.23
N ALA A 167 -17.05 -14.42 2.09
CA ALA A 167 -16.82 -15.84 1.88
C ALA A 167 -18.14 -16.62 2.10
N PRO A 168 -19.04 -16.64 1.11
CA PRO A 168 -20.28 -17.42 1.19
C PRO A 168 -19.99 -18.94 1.28
N ALA A 169 -20.93 -19.71 1.83
CA ALA A 169 -20.73 -21.13 2.19
C ALA A 169 -20.11 -22.01 1.08
N TYR A 170 -20.46 -21.78 -0.19
CA TYR A 170 -19.90 -22.54 -1.32
C TYR A 170 -18.40 -22.24 -1.58
N LYS A 171 -17.90 -21.03 -1.26
CA LYS A 171 -16.46 -20.73 -1.33
C LYS A 171 -15.69 -21.55 -0.29
N TRP A 172 -16.21 -21.68 0.94
CA TRP A 172 -15.60 -22.54 1.96
C TRP A 172 -15.53 -24.01 1.55
N GLN A 173 -16.51 -24.51 0.79
CA GLN A 173 -16.51 -25.87 0.27
C GLN A 173 -15.44 -26.09 -0.81
N ALA A 174 -15.17 -25.07 -1.65
CA ALA A 174 -14.15 -25.14 -2.70
C ALA A 174 -12.71 -24.90 -2.18
N LEU A 175 -12.57 -24.01 -1.19
CA LEU A 175 -11.28 -23.47 -0.73
C LEU A 175 -10.21 -24.54 -0.39
N PRO A 176 -10.49 -25.65 0.31
CA PRO A 176 -9.48 -26.68 0.59
C PRO A 176 -8.89 -27.32 -0.67
N ASN A 177 -9.66 -27.40 -1.76
CA ASN A 177 -9.16 -27.90 -3.04
C ASN A 177 -8.33 -26.84 -3.77
N LEU A 178 -8.73 -25.56 -3.74
CA LEU A 178 -7.93 -24.48 -4.32
C LEU A 178 -6.57 -24.34 -3.61
N ILE A 179 -6.55 -24.33 -2.27
CA ILE A 179 -5.31 -24.37 -1.48
C ILE A 179 -4.44 -25.57 -1.88
N LYS A 180 -5.01 -26.77 -2.06
CA LYS A 180 -4.22 -27.94 -2.44
C LYS A 180 -3.51 -27.81 -3.81
N ASN A 181 -3.96 -26.93 -4.70
CA ASN A 181 -3.45 -26.83 -6.07
C ASN A 181 -2.79 -25.48 -6.40
N ASP A 182 -2.97 -24.41 -5.61
CA ASP A 182 -2.34 -23.10 -5.83
C ASP A 182 -1.21 -22.79 -4.81
N PRO A 183 0.03 -22.47 -5.26
CA PRO A 183 1.18 -22.28 -4.37
C PRO A 183 1.15 -20.99 -3.55
N TYR A 184 0.38 -19.96 -3.95
CA TYR A 184 0.21 -18.74 -3.17
C TYR A 184 -0.77 -18.99 -2.03
N MET A 185 -1.92 -19.61 -2.34
CA MET A 185 -2.90 -20.03 -1.33
C MET A 185 -2.30 -20.99 -0.28
N GLN A 186 -1.37 -21.87 -0.64
CA GLN A 186 -0.63 -22.69 0.33
C GLN A 186 0.21 -21.85 1.29
N SER A 187 0.96 -20.88 0.75
CA SER A 187 1.80 -20.00 1.56
C SER A 187 0.95 -19.13 2.48
N TRP A 188 -0.13 -18.53 1.98
CA TRP A 188 -1.01 -17.68 2.77
C TRP A 188 -1.76 -18.46 3.84
N ASN A 189 -2.34 -19.62 3.52
CA ASN A 189 -2.96 -20.48 4.55
C ASN A 189 -1.94 -20.84 5.65
N THR A 190 -0.68 -21.13 5.29
CA THR A 190 0.38 -21.41 6.26
C THR A 190 0.69 -20.20 7.15
N THR A 191 0.82 -19.00 6.56
CA THR A 191 1.01 -17.75 7.33
C THR A 191 -0.19 -17.43 8.22
N ILE A 192 -1.43 -17.57 7.73
CA ILE A 192 -2.65 -17.31 8.51
C ILE A 192 -2.74 -18.23 9.73
N PHE A 193 -2.41 -19.52 9.59
CA PHE A 193 -2.32 -20.46 10.70
C PHE A 193 -1.21 -20.09 11.70
N GLY A 194 -0.06 -19.62 11.21
CA GLY A 194 1.04 -19.10 12.04
C GLY A 194 0.61 -17.87 12.84
N ASN A 195 0.06 -16.85 12.17
CA ASN A 195 -0.43 -15.61 12.75
C ASN A 195 -1.51 -15.90 13.80
N ALA A 196 -2.50 -16.74 13.50
CA ALA A 196 -3.51 -17.17 14.45
C ALA A 196 -2.89 -17.85 15.69
N THR A 197 -1.86 -18.69 15.52
CA THR A 197 -1.17 -19.36 16.63
C THR A 197 -0.40 -18.37 17.52
N ALA A 198 0.22 -17.34 16.92
CA ALA A 198 0.81 -16.23 17.65
C ALA A 198 -0.26 -15.47 18.44
N TYR A 199 -1.31 -14.98 17.77
CA TYR A 199 -2.39 -14.19 18.36
C TYR A 199 -3.16 -14.95 19.47
N PHE A 200 -3.31 -16.26 19.35
CA PHE A 200 -3.95 -17.11 20.36
C PHE A 200 -3.22 -17.04 21.71
N SER A 201 -1.89 -16.97 21.65
CA SER A 201 -1.00 -16.94 22.81
C SER A 201 -0.99 -15.58 23.55
N LEU A 202 -1.63 -14.56 22.97
CA LEU A 202 -1.70 -13.21 23.53
C LEU A 202 -2.91 -13.07 24.46
N PRO A 203 -2.86 -12.20 25.49
CA PRO A 203 -4.06 -11.81 26.24
C PRO A 203 -5.08 -11.12 25.32
N PRO A 204 -6.37 -11.07 25.69
CA PRO A 204 -7.37 -10.27 24.98
C PRO A 204 -6.94 -8.81 24.83
N VAL A 205 -7.34 -8.14 23.75
CA VAL A 205 -6.88 -6.77 23.45
C VAL A 205 -7.35 -5.81 24.54
N VAL A 206 -6.42 -5.12 25.19
CA VAL A 206 -6.73 -4.24 26.32
C VAL A 206 -7.31 -2.92 25.81
N TYR A 207 -8.32 -2.39 26.49
CA TYR A 207 -8.85 -1.06 26.18
C TYR A 207 -7.79 0.01 26.47
N HIS A 208 -7.39 0.75 25.43
CA HIS A 208 -6.46 1.87 25.51
C HIS A 208 -7.03 3.06 24.72
N MET A 209 -7.31 4.18 25.39
CA MET A 209 -7.78 5.42 24.74
C MET A 209 -6.59 6.27 24.34
N ASP A 210 -6.33 6.34 23.04
CA ASP A 210 -5.25 7.07 22.39
C ASP A 210 -5.66 8.52 22.06
N GLY A 211 -6.01 9.29 23.09
CA GLY A 211 -6.38 10.71 22.96
C GLY A 211 -7.45 10.98 21.90
N ALA A 212 -7.09 11.76 20.87
CA ALA A 212 -7.96 12.11 19.76
C ALA A 212 -8.09 11.01 18.68
N SER A 213 -7.11 10.09 18.61
CA SER A 213 -7.10 8.91 17.71
C SER A 213 -8.04 7.79 18.19
N GLY A 214 -8.62 7.94 19.38
CA GLY A 214 -9.68 7.08 19.90
C GLY A 214 -9.18 5.71 20.38
N ILE A 215 -9.88 4.65 19.99
CA ILE A 215 -9.56 3.25 20.28
C ILE A 215 -9.39 2.43 18.99
N LEU A 216 -9.10 3.10 17.87
CA LEU A 216 -9.13 2.57 16.52
C LEU A 216 -8.26 1.32 16.36
N ASP A 217 -7.03 1.37 16.86
CA ASP A 217 -6.10 0.27 16.74
C ASP A 217 -6.48 -0.94 17.61
N ASN A 218 -7.18 -0.73 18.75
CA ASN A 218 -7.78 -1.82 19.52
C ASN A 218 -8.88 -2.51 18.69
N ALA A 219 -9.72 -1.72 18.01
CA ALA A 219 -10.81 -2.23 17.16
C ALA A 219 -10.26 -3.02 15.96
N ARG A 220 -9.24 -2.48 15.29
CA ARG A 220 -8.54 -3.12 14.16
C ARG A 220 -7.80 -4.39 14.58
N GLU A 221 -7.08 -4.39 15.71
CA GLU A 221 -6.41 -5.59 16.21
C GLU A 221 -7.44 -6.69 16.53
N ILE A 222 -8.58 -6.33 17.13
CA ILE A 222 -9.69 -7.24 17.36
C ILE A 222 -10.25 -7.77 16.02
N LYS A 223 -10.48 -6.93 15.00
CA LYS A 223 -10.92 -7.38 13.66
C LYS A 223 -9.91 -8.36 13.05
N MET A 224 -8.61 -8.05 13.11
CA MET A 224 -7.52 -8.90 12.61
C MET A 224 -7.50 -10.27 13.31
N ARG A 225 -7.52 -10.29 14.65
CA ARG A 225 -7.52 -11.51 15.45
C ARG A 225 -8.75 -12.37 15.16
N ILE A 226 -9.93 -11.76 15.13
CA ILE A 226 -11.20 -12.42 14.82
C ILE A 226 -11.21 -13.03 13.41
N LYS A 227 -10.74 -12.30 12.38
CA LYS A 227 -10.58 -12.82 11.01
C LYS A 227 -9.72 -14.08 11.01
N ALA A 228 -8.55 -14.04 11.66
CA ALA A 228 -7.61 -15.15 11.70
C ALA A 228 -8.18 -16.37 12.46
N PHE A 229 -8.72 -16.18 13.66
CA PHE A 229 -9.30 -17.27 14.46
C PHE A 229 -10.52 -17.90 13.76
N SER A 230 -11.42 -17.08 13.21
CA SER A 230 -12.61 -17.57 12.49
C SER A 230 -12.21 -18.37 11.25
N TYR A 231 -11.22 -17.90 10.48
CA TYR A 231 -10.68 -18.63 9.34
C TYR A 231 -10.11 -19.99 9.75
N VAL A 232 -9.22 -20.02 10.75
CA VAL A 232 -8.57 -21.27 11.18
C VAL A 232 -9.58 -22.24 11.80
N PHE A 233 -10.63 -21.76 12.48
CA PHE A 233 -11.75 -22.62 12.86
C PHE A 233 -12.39 -23.29 11.64
N ARG A 234 -12.85 -22.51 10.64
CA ARG A 234 -13.54 -23.07 9.46
C ARG A 234 -12.66 -24.05 8.66
N MET A 235 -11.35 -23.93 8.76
CA MET A 235 -10.38 -24.83 8.12
C MET A 235 -9.98 -26.06 8.98
N THR A 236 -10.34 -26.13 10.27
CA THR A 236 -9.89 -27.21 11.19
C THR A 236 -10.99 -27.87 12.03
N ASN A 237 -12.12 -27.19 12.24
CA ASN A 237 -13.16 -27.53 13.21
C ASN A 237 -12.67 -27.68 14.67
N ASP A 238 -11.53 -27.06 15.02
CA ASP A 238 -10.98 -27.05 16.39
C ASP A 238 -11.60 -25.90 17.21
N THR A 239 -12.47 -26.23 18.16
CA THR A 239 -13.33 -25.25 18.85
C THR A 239 -12.56 -24.21 19.67
N LYS A 240 -11.29 -24.46 20.03
CA LYS A 240 -10.48 -23.48 20.78
C LYS A 240 -10.38 -22.13 20.08
N TRP A 241 -10.46 -22.11 18.74
CA TRP A 241 -10.46 -20.89 17.94
C TRP A 241 -11.77 -20.09 18.09
N VAL A 242 -12.90 -20.78 18.28
CA VAL A 242 -14.20 -20.18 18.61
C VAL A 242 -14.16 -19.65 20.04
N ASP A 243 -13.63 -20.42 20.99
CA ASP A 243 -13.46 -19.99 22.40
C ASP A 243 -12.56 -18.74 22.50
N ARG A 244 -11.46 -18.70 21.73
CA ARG A 244 -10.54 -17.56 21.67
C ARG A 244 -11.16 -16.33 20.98
N THR A 245 -12.04 -16.54 20.00
CA THR A 245 -12.84 -15.48 19.35
C THR A 245 -13.88 -14.91 20.32
N TRP A 246 -14.60 -15.80 21.01
CA TRP A 246 -15.57 -15.47 22.07
C TRP A 246 -14.94 -14.67 23.21
N THR A 247 -13.66 -14.93 23.51
CA THR A 247 -12.92 -14.17 24.53
C THR A 247 -12.67 -12.71 24.09
N GLU A 248 -12.29 -12.45 22.82
CA GLU A 248 -12.17 -11.06 22.33
C GLU A 248 -13.54 -10.37 22.28
N LEU A 249 -14.60 -11.07 21.84
CA LEU A 249 -15.96 -10.51 21.75
C LEU A 249 -16.53 -10.11 23.12
N GLN A 250 -16.41 -10.96 24.14
CA GLN A 250 -16.85 -10.63 25.50
C GLN A 250 -16.05 -9.46 26.09
N ASN A 251 -14.74 -9.44 25.86
CA ASN A 251 -13.87 -8.35 26.28
C ASN A 251 -14.30 -7.03 25.62
N ALA A 252 -14.44 -6.99 24.28
CA ALA A 252 -14.92 -5.81 23.54
C ALA A 252 -16.38 -5.40 23.84
N ALA A 253 -17.19 -6.31 24.39
CA ALA A 253 -18.54 -6.02 24.90
C ALA A 253 -18.53 -5.48 26.34
N GLY A 254 -17.38 -5.48 27.03
CA GLY A 254 -17.25 -5.11 28.43
C GLY A 254 -17.88 -6.11 29.42
N ASN A 255 -18.02 -7.38 29.03
CA ASN A 255 -18.55 -8.44 29.89
C ASN A 255 -17.60 -9.66 30.06
N GLY A 256 -16.36 -9.54 29.56
CA GLY A 256 -15.27 -10.46 29.86
C GLY A 256 -14.71 -10.30 31.27
N THR A 257 -13.59 -10.97 31.56
CA THR A 257 -12.89 -10.90 32.86
C THR A 257 -12.13 -9.59 33.09
N THR A 258 -12.03 -8.75 32.07
CA THR A 258 -11.34 -7.46 32.04
C THR A 258 -12.34 -6.36 31.72
N SER A 259 -12.23 -5.20 32.39
CA SER A 259 -13.04 -4.03 32.06
C SER A 259 -12.59 -3.46 30.71
N PHE A 260 -13.56 -3.08 29.88
CA PHE A 260 -13.32 -2.53 28.55
C PHE A 260 -14.23 -1.32 28.35
N GLY A 261 -13.62 -0.15 28.13
CA GLY A 261 -14.30 1.14 27.95
C GLY A 261 -15.14 1.62 29.14
N PRO A 262 -15.62 2.88 29.09
CA PRO A 262 -16.66 3.36 30.01
C PRO A 262 -17.99 2.63 29.72
N ASP A 263 -18.98 2.73 30.62
CA ASP A 263 -20.17 1.87 30.51
C ASP A 263 -21.27 2.39 29.57
N ASP A 264 -21.28 3.70 29.33
CA ASP A 264 -22.12 4.41 28.39
C ASP A 264 -21.68 4.17 26.93
N ASP A 265 -20.39 4.35 26.61
CA ASP A 265 -19.84 4.16 25.26
C ASP A 265 -18.53 3.35 25.23
N LYS A 266 -18.65 2.04 24.96
CA LYS A 266 -17.50 1.12 24.88
C LYS A 266 -16.78 1.15 23.53
N TRP A 267 -17.43 1.67 22.47
CA TRP A 267 -16.91 1.63 21.10
C TRP A 267 -16.52 3.01 20.56
N ASN A 268 -16.59 4.05 21.41
CA ASN A 268 -16.13 5.42 21.14
C ASN A 268 -16.77 6.06 19.90
N THR A 269 -18.09 6.24 19.94
CA THR A 269 -18.90 6.87 18.89
C THR A 269 -18.43 8.27 18.49
N GLY A 270 -17.68 8.98 19.36
CA GLY A 270 -17.03 10.23 19.03
C GLY A 270 -15.97 10.12 17.92
N HIS A 271 -15.23 9.01 17.87
CA HIS A 271 -14.27 8.69 16.81
C HIS A 271 -14.79 7.49 16.01
N PHE A 272 -15.81 7.74 15.17
CA PHE A 272 -16.70 6.70 14.62
C PHE A 272 -16.01 5.57 13.80
N LEU A 273 -14.76 5.75 13.36
CA LEU A 273 -13.94 4.66 12.81
C LEU A 273 -13.85 3.46 13.77
N ASP A 274 -13.77 3.73 15.07
CA ASP A 274 -13.70 2.75 16.16
C ASP A 274 -14.96 1.89 16.15
N THR A 275 -16.12 2.56 16.24
CA THR A 275 -17.47 1.98 16.15
C THR A 275 -17.66 1.16 14.88
N ALA A 276 -17.09 1.60 13.76
CA ALA A 276 -17.19 0.93 12.47
C ALA A 276 -16.33 -0.35 12.40
N GLU A 277 -15.07 -0.29 12.83
CA GLU A 277 -14.18 -1.46 12.89
C GLU A 277 -14.70 -2.51 13.87
N PHE A 278 -15.25 -2.11 15.03
CA PHE A 278 -15.95 -3.05 15.92
C PHE A 278 -17.21 -3.65 15.29
N SER A 279 -18.01 -2.86 14.57
CA SER A 279 -19.20 -3.36 13.86
C SER A 279 -18.83 -4.38 12.77
N ALA A 280 -17.74 -4.14 12.04
CA ALA A 280 -17.18 -5.10 11.10
C ALA A 280 -16.69 -6.38 11.81
N ALA A 281 -15.89 -6.26 12.86
CA ALA A 281 -15.34 -7.38 13.62
C ALA A 281 -16.43 -8.29 14.21
N PHE A 282 -17.44 -7.70 14.86
CA PHE A 282 -18.59 -8.44 15.40
C PHE A 282 -19.45 -9.03 14.28
N GLY A 283 -19.61 -8.34 13.15
CA GLY A 283 -20.35 -8.84 11.98
C GLY A 283 -19.69 -10.09 11.37
N ILE A 284 -18.38 -10.04 11.17
CA ILE A 284 -17.56 -11.16 10.68
C ILE A 284 -17.69 -12.35 11.65
N ALA A 285 -17.48 -12.16 12.94
CA ALA A 285 -17.58 -13.25 13.92
C ALA A 285 -18.99 -13.86 14.01
N TYR A 286 -20.04 -13.02 13.97
CA TYR A 286 -21.42 -13.47 14.04
C TYR A 286 -21.79 -14.36 12.85
N ASP A 287 -21.35 -13.99 11.64
CA ASP A 287 -21.69 -14.70 10.41
C ASP A 287 -20.79 -15.90 10.12
N TRP A 288 -19.46 -15.75 10.29
CA TRP A 288 -18.50 -16.81 9.99
C TRP A 288 -18.55 -17.97 10.99
N LEU A 289 -19.07 -17.76 12.20
CA LEU A 289 -19.20 -18.81 13.24
C LEU A 289 -20.66 -19.06 13.67
N TYR A 290 -21.64 -18.58 12.88
CA TYR A 290 -23.07 -18.61 13.21
C TYR A 290 -23.60 -19.98 13.64
N ASP A 291 -23.18 -21.03 12.95
CA ASP A 291 -23.58 -22.43 13.16
C ASP A 291 -23.02 -23.05 14.45
N ILE A 292 -22.08 -22.38 15.12
CA ILE A 292 -21.40 -22.86 16.34
C ILE A 292 -21.85 -22.09 17.59
N TRP A 293 -22.21 -20.81 17.46
CA TRP A 293 -22.66 -19.98 18.59
C TRP A 293 -23.92 -20.54 19.27
N SER A 294 -23.95 -20.60 20.60
CA SER A 294 -25.19 -20.81 21.36
C SER A 294 -26.17 -19.64 21.12
N ASP A 295 -27.46 -19.82 21.38
CA ASP A 295 -28.44 -18.75 21.13
C ASP A 295 -28.26 -17.56 22.10
N GLU A 296 -27.71 -17.79 23.30
CA GLU A 296 -27.23 -16.76 24.22
C GLU A 296 -26.03 -16.00 23.63
N GLN A 297 -25.05 -16.71 23.06
CA GLN A 297 -23.89 -16.09 22.40
C GLN A 297 -24.33 -15.25 21.20
N LYS A 298 -25.19 -15.80 20.32
CA LYS A 298 -25.81 -15.07 19.20
C LYS A 298 -26.53 -13.82 19.70
N SER A 299 -27.37 -13.96 20.74
CA SER A 299 -28.14 -12.84 21.29
C SER A 299 -27.24 -11.76 21.89
N MET A 300 -26.17 -12.14 22.59
CA MET A 300 -25.17 -11.20 23.11
C MET A 300 -24.53 -10.42 21.97
N ILE A 301 -23.94 -11.10 20.97
CA ILE A 301 -23.23 -10.48 19.84
C ILE A 301 -24.15 -9.50 19.10
N ARG A 302 -25.40 -9.88 18.81
CA ARG A 302 -26.40 -8.96 18.23
C ARG A 302 -26.66 -7.75 19.13
N SER A 303 -26.89 -7.97 20.42
CA SER A 303 -27.23 -6.89 21.36
C SER A 303 -26.09 -5.88 21.55
N THR A 304 -24.84 -6.34 21.63
CA THR A 304 -23.65 -5.46 21.70
C THR A 304 -23.48 -4.67 20.41
N MET A 305 -23.54 -5.35 19.26
CA MET A 305 -23.42 -4.73 17.94
C MET A 305 -24.52 -3.70 17.68
N ILE A 306 -25.77 -3.98 18.09
CA ILE A 306 -26.86 -3.00 18.03
C ILE A 306 -26.60 -1.84 18.99
N LYS A 307 -26.31 -2.10 20.28
CA LYS A 307 -26.17 -1.05 21.31
C LYS A 307 -25.05 -0.06 20.98
N TYR A 308 -23.85 -0.56 20.68
CA TYR A 308 -22.65 0.27 20.54
C TYR A 308 -22.28 0.59 19.09
N GLY A 309 -22.74 -0.20 18.11
CA GLY A 309 -22.47 0.00 16.69
C GLY A 309 -23.65 0.59 15.91
N LEU A 310 -24.67 -0.22 15.69
CA LEU A 310 -25.72 0.06 14.70
C LEU A 310 -26.72 1.13 15.17
N GLN A 311 -27.02 1.23 16.47
CA GLN A 311 -27.92 2.26 17.01
C GLN A 311 -27.29 3.67 16.93
N PRO A 312 -26.01 3.89 17.31
CA PRO A 312 -25.29 5.12 17.00
C PRO A 312 -25.13 5.38 15.50
N GLY A 313 -24.86 4.35 14.70
CA GLY A 313 -24.78 4.47 13.24
C GLY A 313 -26.08 4.95 12.61
N LEU A 314 -27.24 4.46 13.07
CA LEU A 314 -28.53 4.95 12.61
C LEU A 314 -28.78 6.39 13.07
N ALA A 315 -28.29 6.77 14.26
CA ALA A 315 -28.40 8.13 14.77
C ALA A 315 -27.69 9.16 13.85
N VAL A 316 -26.57 8.79 13.21
CA VAL A 316 -25.87 9.65 12.21
C VAL A 316 -26.76 10.05 11.04
N PHE A 317 -27.61 9.13 10.55
CA PHE A 317 -28.52 9.39 9.42
C PHE A 317 -29.86 10.02 9.85
N THR A 318 -29.97 10.45 11.11
CA THR A 318 -31.16 11.13 11.66
C THR A 318 -30.77 12.43 12.39
N PRO A 319 -31.68 13.40 12.56
CA PRO A 319 -31.33 14.64 13.24
C PRO A 319 -30.98 14.44 14.71
N GLY A 320 -29.71 14.68 15.09
CA GLY A 320 -29.29 14.76 16.50
C GLY A 320 -27.86 14.32 16.83
N ALA A 321 -27.20 13.52 15.98
CA ALA A 321 -25.83 13.05 16.25
C ALA A 321 -24.77 14.15 16.02
N SER A 322 -23.91 14.37 17.00
CA SER A 322 -22.75 15.29 16.90
C SER A 322 -21.55 14.69 16.16
N TYR A 323 -21.46 13.35 16.12
CA TYR A 323 -20.37 12.57 15.53
C TYR A 323 -20.61 12.15 14.06
N GLY A 324 -21.68 12.65 13.43
CA GLY A 324 -22.11 12.24 12.08
C GLY A 324 -21.42 12.95 10.91
N TRP A 325 -20.32 13.66 11.12
CA TRP A 325 -19.72 14.51 10.07
C TRP A 325 -19.27 13.71 8.83
N TRP A 326 -18.77 12.49 9.04
CA TRP A 326 -18.25 11.60 7.99
C TRP A 326 -19.30 11.17 6.95
N SER A 327 -20.59 11.29 7.26
CA SER A 327 -21.68 10.92 6.35
C SER A 327 -22.11 12.07 5.42
N GLN A 328 -21.44 13.24 5.48
CA GLN A 328 -21.71 14.32 4.53
C GLN A 328 -21.15 13.97 3.15
N ASN A 329 -21.90 14.29 2.08
CA ASN A 329 -21.52 13.94 0.70
C ASN A 329 -20.21 14.62 0.21
N THR A 330 -19.68 15.58 0.97
CA THR A 330 -18.40 16.25 0.73
C THR A 330 -17.19 15.50 1.32
N ILE A 331 -17.40 14.43 2.10
CA ILE A 331 -16.31 13.65 2.74
C ILE A 331 -15.94 12.47 1.83
N THR A 332 -15.25 12.78 0.74
CA THR A 332 -14.76 11.79 -0.24
C THR A 332 -13.44 11.17 0.23
N GLY A 333 -13.50 10.14 1.09
CA GLY A 333 -12.31 9.53 1.69
C GLY A 333 -12.58 8.37 2.66
N ASN A 334 -11.52 7.93 3.33
CA ASN A 334 -11.43 6.79 4.25
C ASN A 334 -12.59 6.70 5.26
N TRP A 335 -12.94 7.81 5.92
CA TRP A 335 -13.96 7.91 6.96
C TRP A 335 -15.32 7.49 6.41
N ASN A 336 -15.68 7.98 5.23
CA ASN A 336 -16.94 7.61 4.60
C ASN A 336 -16.95 6.13 4.17
N CYS A 337 -15.85 5.62 3.64
CA CYS A 337 -15.72 4.22 3.25
C CYS A 337 -15.82 3.24 4.42
N VAL A 338 -15.03 3.47 5.48
CA VAL A 338 -14.92 2.57 6.63
C VAL A 338 -16.18 2.64 7.50
N CYS A 339 -16.72 3.84 7.77
CA CYS A 339 -17.92 3.99 8.59
C CYS A 339 -19.15 3.35 7.94
N ASN A 340 -19.39 3.58 6.64
CA ASN A 340 -20.47 2.91 5.92
C ASN A 340 -20.22 1.39 5.80
N GLY A 341 -18.98 0.97 5.57
CA GLY A 341 -18.60 -0.43 5.46
C GLY A 341 -18.87 -1.21 6.75
N GLY A 342 -18.35 -0.75 7.89
CA GLY A 342 -18.53 -1.43 9.19
C GLY A 342 -20.00 -1.57 9.60
N LEU A 343 -20.79 -0.50 9.41
CA LEU A 343 -22.23 -0.53 9.65
C LEU A 343 -22.97 -1.47 8.69
N THR A 344 -22.53 -1.56 7.43
CA THR A 344 -23.08 -2.48 6.42
C THR A 344 -22.77 -3.93 6.75
N LEU A 345 -21.53 -4.25 7.12
CA LEU A 345 -21.11 -5.60 7.52
C LEU A 345 -21.89 -6.08 8.74
N GLY A 346 -21.98 -5.27 9.79
CA GLY A 346 -22.77 -5.59 10.98
C GLY A 346 -24.25 -5.79 10.66
N SER A 347 -24.85 -4.89 9.87
CA SER A 347 -26.25 -5.00 9.45
C SER A 347 -26.51 -6.27 8.62
N LEU A 348 -25.68 -6.56 7.62
CA LEU A 348 -25.78 -7.79 6.81
C LEU A 348 -25.52 -9.05 7.63
N ALA A 349 -24.68 -9.00 8.68
CA ALA A 349 -24.45 -10.13 9.57
C ALA A 349 -25.75 -10.54 10.29
N ILE A 350 -26.45 -9.57 10.88
CA ILE A 350 -27.60 -9.83 11.77
C ILE A 350 -28.97 -9.75 11.10
N LEU A 351 -29.05 -9.33 9.83
CA LEU A 351 -30.31 -9.23 9.10
C LEU A 351 -31.10 -10.55 9.10
N GLY A 352 -32.36 -10.49 9.53
CA GLY A 352 -33.23 -11.65 9.77
C GLY A 352 -33.26 -12.13 11.22
N ASP A 353 -32.19 -11.89 11.99
CA ASP A 353 -32.10 -12.16 13.43
C ASP A 353 -32.31 -10.87 14.29
N ASP A 354 -32.23 -9.69 13.66
CA ASP A 354 -32.51 -8.37 14.27
C ASP A 354 -34.02 -8.13 14.42
N THR A 355 -34.50 -8.03 15.66
CA THR A 355 -35.89 -7.73 16.00
C THR A 355 -36.18 -6.23 16.16
N THR A 356 -35.17 -5.36 16.04
CA THR A 356 -35.31 -3.89 16.18
C THR A 356 -35.58 -3.21 14.84
N GLY A 357 -35.16 -3.82 13.73
CA GLY A 357 -35.25 -3.23 12.39
C GLY A 357 -34.18 -2.15 12.12
N ILE A 358 -33.19 -1.99 12.99
CA ILE A 358 -32.08 -1.04 12.83
C ILE A 358 -31.19 -1.47 11.67
N ALA A 359 -30.86 -2.77 11.56
CA ALA A 359 -30.05 -3.29 10.46
C ALA A 359 -30.71 -3.05 9.08
N GLN A 360 -32.03 -3.22 8.99
CA GLN A 360 -32.79 -2.94 7.78
C GLN A 360 -32.79 -1.44 7.41
N GLN A 361 -32.88 -0.54 8.40
CA GLN A 361 -32.84 0.91 8.15
C GLN A 361 -31.44 1.37 7.71
N LEU A 362 -30.38 0.91 8.37
CA LEU A 362 -29.01 1.25 8.03
C LEU A 362 -28.64 0.90 6.59
N LEU A 363 -29.07 -0.26 6.08
CA LEU A 363 -28.83 -0.67 4.69
C LEU A 363 -29.53 0.25 3.67
N GLY A 364 -30.57 0.98 4.07
CA GLY A 364 -31.20 2.03 3.24
C GLY A 364 -30.37 3.32 3.14
N PHE A 365 -29.55 3.61 4.14
CA PHE A 365 -28.72 4.84 4.19
C PHE A 365 -27.29 4.59 3.71
N THR A 366 -26.60 3.64 4.35
CA THR A 366 -25.14 3.41 4.21
C THR A 366 -24.70 3.13 2.77
N ILE A 367 -25.44 2.28 2.05
CA ILE A 367 -25.16 1.93 0.65
C ILE A 367 -25.25 3.18 -0.25
N ASN A 368 -26.27 4.00 -0.08
CA ASN A 368 -26.45 5.22 -0.87
C ASN A 368 -25.39 6.28 -0.52
N ASN A 369 -24.95 6.34 0.74
CA ASN A 369 -23.96 7.31 1.21
C ASN A 369 -22.53 6.97 0.75
N ALA A 370 -22.13 5.69 0.82
CA ALA A 370 -20.85 5.26 0.25
C ALA A 370 -20.78 5.51 -1.27
N LYS A 371 -21.90 5.28 -1.98
CA LYS A 371 -22.02 5.59 -3.42
C LYS A 371 -22.05 7.08 -3.77
N SER A 372 -22.32 7.98 -2.83
CA SER A 372 -22.27 9.43 -3.07
C SER A 372 -20.94 10.08 -2.64
N ALA A 373 -20.20 9.45 -1.73
CA ALA A 373 -18.97 10.01 -1.15
C ALA A 373 -17.74 9.09 -1.26
N CYS A 374 -17.73 7.91 -0.60
CA CYS A 374 -16.59 6.99 -0.59
C CYS A 374 -16.03 6.68 -2.00
N VAL A 375 -16.88 6.35 -2.98
CA VAL A 375 -16.46 6.01 -4.35
C VAL A 375 -15.77 7.18 -5.09
N ASN A 376 -15.97 8.41 -4.63
CA ASN A 376 -15.41 9.63 -5.20
C ASN A 376 -14.09 10.06 -4.52
N ALA A 377 -13.55 9.25 -3.60
CA ALA A 377 -12.18 9.38 -3.11
C ALA A 377 -11.12 8.99 -4.17
N VAL A 378 -11.55 8.35 -5.26
CA VAL A 378 -10.71 8.04 -6.43
C VAL A 378 -10.94 9.11 -7.52
N SER A 379 -9.86 9.76 -7.94
CA SER A 379 -9.81 10.77 -9.00
C SER A 379 -10.09 10.20 -10.40
N ASP A 380 -10.05 11.05 -11.43
CA ASP A 380 -10.15 10.65 -12.84
C ASP A 380 -8.90 9.96 -13.41
N ASP A 381 -7.74 10.07 -12.76
CA ASP A 381 -6.52 9.30 -13.06
C ASP A 381 -6.29 8.08 -12.15
N GLY A 382 -7.18 7.83 -11.19
CA GLY A 382 -7.11 6.71 -10.25
C GLY A 382 -6.41 7.01 -8.92
N THR A 383 -5.82 8.20 -8.77
CA THR A 383 -5.21 8.68 -7.52
C THR A 383 -6.22 8.73 -6.36
N TRP A 384 -5.73 8.51 -5.14
CA TRP A 384 -6.53 8.60 -3.92
C TRP A 384 -6.39 9.97 -3.28
N ALA A 385 -7.52 10.65 -3.10
CA ALA A 385 -7.62 12.06 -2.68
C ALA A 385 -7.14 12.40 -1.25
N GLU A 386 -6.52 11.46 -0.53
CA GLU A 386 -5.91 11.70 0.78
C GLU A 386 -4.38 11.53 0.66
N THR A 387 -3.89 10.28 0.74
CA THR A 387 -2.50 9.91 0.46
C THR A 387 -2.41 8.46 -0.05
N THR A 388 -1.22 8.07 -0.52
CA THR A 388 -0.84 6.69 -0.90
C THR A 388 -1.07 5.65 0.20
N ASN A 389 -1.08 6.05 1.47
CA ASN A 389 -1.31 5.15 2.60
C ASN A 389 -2.78 5.13 3.04
N TYR A 390 -3.46 6.28 3.03
CA TYR A 390 -4.88 6.35 3.37
C TYR A 390 -5.77 5.58 2.37
N TRP A 391 -5.30 5.43 1.12
CA TRP A 391 -5.83 4.49 0.15
C TRP A 391 -6.01 3.06 0.67
N TYR A 392 -5.07 2.53 1.49
CA TYR A 392 -5.17 1.17 2.03
C TYR A 392 -6.42 1.05 2.92
N PHE A 393 -6.66 2.04 3.77
CA PHE A 393 -7.75 2.03 4.74
C PHE A 393 -9.11 2.27 4.08
N GLY A 394 -9.19 3.29 3.22
CA GLY A 394 -10.40 3.57 2.44
C GLY A 394 -10.78 2.42 1.51
N THR A 395 -9.83 1.88 0.74
CA THR A 395 -10.13 0.76 -0.16
C THR A 395 -10.34 -0.57 0.56
N THR A 396 -9.78 -0.80 1.76
CA THR A 396 -10.16 -1.95 2.60
C THR A 396 -11.63 -1.84 3.02
N GLY A 397 -12.06 -0.70 3.56
CA GLY A 397 -13.46 -0.49 3.96
C GLY A 397 -14.44 -0.63 2.79
N HIS A 398 -14.09 -0.07 1.63
CA HIS A 398 -14.86 -0.21 0.40
C HIS A 398 -14.94 -1.66 -0.10
N ALA A 399 -13.81 -2.39 -0.15
CA ALA A 399 -13.77 -3.77 -0.62
C ALA A 399 -14.52 -4.73 0.34
N GLU A 400 -14.37 -4.55 1.65
CA GLU A 400 -15.16 -5.28 2.66
C GLU A 400 -16.67 -5.05 2.43
N MET A 401 -17.09 -3.79 2.25
CA MET A 401 -18.49 -3.42 2.00
C MET A 401 -19.05 -4.00 0.71
N ALA A 402 -18.40 -3.74 -0.43
CA ALA A 402 -18.85 -4.17 -1.75
C ALA A 402 -18.86 -5.70 -1.87
N SER A 403 -17.83 -6.38 -1.37
CA SER A 403 -17.78 -7.85 -1.36
C SER A 403 -18.84 -8.46 -0.45
N SER A 404 -19.13 -7.86 0.70
CA SER A 404 -20.18 -8.33 1.62
C SER A 404 -21.57 -8.19 1.02
N LEU A 405 -21.87 -7.06 0.38
CA LEU A 405 -23.13 -6.85 -0.33
C LEU A 405 -23.28 -7.85 -1.49
N LEU A 406 -22.28 -7.93 -2.38
CA LEU A 406 -22.29 -8.84 -3.52
C LEU A 406 -22.54 -10.29 -3.12
N THR A 407 -21.84 -10.78 -2.09
CA THR A 407 -21.95 -12.19 -1.66
C THR A 407 -23.18 -12.49 -0.81
N ALA A 408 -23.72 -11.51 -0.07
CA ALA A 408 -24.89 -11.72 0.78
C ALA A 408 -26.22 -11.50 0.03
N THR A 409 -26.32 -10.51 -0.86
CA THR A 409 -27.58 -10.10 -1.53
C THR A 409 -27.56 -10.26 -3.06
N GLY A 410 -26.44 -10.64 -3.65
CA GLY A 410 -26.28 -10.84 -5.09
C GLY A 410 -25.96 -9.56 -5.89
N SER A 411 -25.66 -8.44 -5.22
CA SER A 411 -25.19 -7.21 -5.86
C SER A 411 -24.46 -6.32 -4.86
N ASP A 412 -23.40 -5.65 -5.31
CA ASP A 412 -22.73 -4.55 -4.62
C ASP A 412 -23.56 -3.23 -4.64
N TYR A 413 -24.67 -3.22 -5.39
CA TYR A 413 -25.50 -2.07 -5.74
C TYR A 413 -24.82 -1.00 -6.58
N GLY A 414 -23.73 -1.32 -7.29
CA GLY A 414 -22.94 -0.38 -8.07
C GLY A 414 -22.09 0.55 -7.20
N LEU A 415 -21.52 0.03 -6.12
CA LEU A 415 -20.38 0.64 -5.43
C LEU A 415 -19.14 0.59 -6.33
N LEU A 416 -18.88 -0.55 -6.96
CA LEU A 416 -17.71 -0.78 -7.81
C LEU A 416 -17.78 0.03 -9.12
N ASP A 417 -19.00 0.29 -9.62
CA ASP A 417 -19.21 0.85 -10.97
C ASP A 417 -19.76 2.30 -10.99
N SER A 418 -20.07 2.92 -9.83
CA SER A 418 -20.66 4.27 -9.82
C SER A 418 -19.67 5.40 -10.12
N ASN A 419 -18.38 5.18 -9.88
CA ASN A 419 -17.29 6.00 -10.41
C ASN A 419 -16.58 5.17 -11.50
N SER A 420 -16.68 5.58 -12.77
CA SER A 420 -16.07 4.86 -13.90
C SER A 420 -14.55 4.74 -13.82
N ASN A 421 -13.92 5.58 -13.01
CA ASN A 421 -12.47 5.68 -12.87
C ASN A 421 -11.96 4.86 -11.67
N PHE A 422 -12.86 4.27 -10.86
CA PHE A 422 -12.49 3.53 -9.64
C PHE A 422 -11.52 2.37 -9.94
N GLY A 423 -11.69 1.68 -11.08
CA GLY A 423 -10.80 0.62 -11.54
C GLY A 423 -9.35 1.06 -11.81
N LEU A 424 -9.07 2.35 -11.96
CA LEU A 424 -7.71 2.88 -12.13
C LEU A 424 -6.92 2.90 -10.80
N THR A 425 -7.57 2.79 -9.64
CA THR A 425 -6.89 2.96 -8.35
C THR A 425 -5.90 1.83 -7.99
N GLY A 426 -6.02 0.66 -8.63
CA GLY A 426 -4.98 -0.37 -8.56
C GLY A 426 -3.69 0.03 -9.30
N GLN A 427 -3.80 0.82 -10.38
CA GLN A 427 -2.65 1.36 -11.10
C GLN A 427 -1.94 2.47 -10.31
N PHE A 428 -2.71 3.34 -9.63
CA PHE A 428 -2.18 4.29 -8.63
C PHE A 428 -1.30 3.59 -7.59
N HIS A 429 -1.84 2.60 -6.88
CA HIS A 429 -1.10 1.84 -5.87
C HIS A 429 0.19 1.20 -6.44
N MET A 430 0.12 0.53 -7.59
CA MET A 430 1.30 -0.11 -8.21
C MET A 430 2.41 0.90 -8.53
N TYR A 431 2.07 2.09 -9.04
CA TYR A 431 3.08 3.10 -9.36
C TYR A 431 3.61 3.84 -8.12
N ALA A 432 2.82 3.93 -7.05
CA ALA A 432 3.23 4.58 -5.80
C ALA A 432 4.33 3.79 -5.06
N TYR A 433 4.42 2.47 -5.28
CA TYR A 433 5.41 1.61 -4.63
C TYR A 433 6.73 1.55 -5.42
N GLY A 434 7.85 1.92 -4.79
CA GLY A 434 9.21 1.81 -5.35
C GLY A 434 9.85 0.42 -5.18
N PRO A 435 11.12 0.24 -5.57
CA PRO A 435 11.92 -0.95 -5.23
C PRO A 435 12.37 -0.99 -3.77
N THR A 436 12.19 0.10 -2.99
CA THR A 436 12.29 0.09 -1.52
C THR A 436 10.90 0.17 -0.88
N SER A 437 10.32 1.36 -0.74
CA SER A 437 8.99 1.57 -0.13
C SER A 437 8.11 2.48 -0.99
N LEU A 438 6.88 2.74 -0.55
CA LEU A 438 5.94 3.72 -1.11
C LEU A 438 6.53 5.14 -1.19
N PHE A 439 5.99 5.95 -2.10
CA PHE A 439 6.04 7.41 -2.00
C PHE A 439 5.07 7.86 -0.88
N ASN A 440 5.59 7.96 0.34
CA ASN A 440 4.83 8.21 1.58
C ASN A 440 4.51 9.70 1.82
N TYR A 441 4.03 10.41 0.80
CA TYR A 441 3.69 11.82 0.94
C TYR A 441 2.53 12.04 1.92
N GLY A 442 2.58 13.11 2.70
CA GLY A 442 1.55 13.45 3.68
C GLY A 442 1.53 12.52 4.89
N ASP A 443 0.34 12.29 5.42
CA ASP A 443 0.06 11.36 6.51
C ASP A 443 -0.05 9.91 6.02
N HIS A 444 0.43 8.95 6.82
CA HIS A 444 0.32 7.51 6.52
C HIS A 444 -0.42 6.68 7.59
N GLY A 445 -0.69 7.26 8.76
CA GLY A 445 -1.25 6.55 9.91
C GLY A 445 -0.20 5.70 10.64
N PRO A 446 -0.43 5.38 11.94
CA PRO A 446 0.55 4.68 12.76
C PRO A 446 0.60 3.17 12.49
N ASN A 447 -0.55 2.47 12.52
CA ASN A 447 -0.61 1.01 12.39
C ASN A 447 -1.60 0.53 11.31
N LYS A 448 -1.35 -0.66 10.76
CA LYS A 448 -2.15 -1.29 9.67
C LYS A 448 -2.81 -2.64 10.03
N PHE A 449 -2.98 -2.95 11.32
CA PHE A 449 -3.46 -4.24 11.87
C PHE A 449 -4.46 -5.05 11.00
N SER A 450 -5.53 -4.43 10.50
CA SER A 450 -6.60 -5.09 9.73
C SER A 450 -6.75 -4.57 8.28
N THR A 451 -5.75 -3.83 7.78
CA THR A 451 -5.85 -2.94 6.62
C THR A 451 -4.76 -3.24 5.59
N THR A 452 -5.15 -3.53 4.35
CA THR A 452 -4.31 -4.24 3.36
C THR A 452 -4.49 -3.71 1.94
N ALA A 453 -3.55 -3.99 1.03
CA ALA A 453 -3.72 -3.82 -0.40
C ALA A 453 -4.48 -4.98 -1.09
N ASN A 454 -4.98 -5.98 -0.34
CA ASN A 454 -5.73 -7.12 -0.90
C ASN A 454 -7.06 -6.71 -1.54
N SER A 455 -7.53 -5.47 -1.33
CA SER A 455 -8.58 -4.84 -2.15
C SER A 455 -8.28 -4.93 -3.66
N MET A 456 -7.01 -4.87 -4.07
CA MET A 456 -6.55 -5.12 -5.44
C MET A 456 -7.00 -6.46 -6.00
N LEU A 457 -7.13 -7.51 -5.19
CA LEU A 457 -7.53 -8.85 -5.65
C LEU A 457 -9.00 -8.88 -6.08
N LEU A 458 -9.88 -8.23 -5.30
CA LEU A 458 -11.29 -8.05 -5.64
C LEU A 458 -11.44 -7.19 -6.90
N TYR A 459 -10.72 -6.07 -6.96
CA TYR A 459 -10.76 -5.15 -8.09
C TYR A 459 -10.17 -5.77 -9.36
N ALA A 460 -9.15 -6.62 -9.26
CA ALA A 460 -8.58 -7.36 -10.38
C ALA A 460 -9.64 -8.21 -11.08
N ALA A 461 -10.44 -8.95 -10.30
CA ALA A 461 -11.48 -9.82 -10.83
C ALA A 461 -12.67 -9.02 -11.40
N HIS A 462 -13.13 -7.99 -10.70
CA HIS A 462 -14.28 -7.17 -11.14
C HIS A 462 -13.98 -6.35 -12.40
N PHE A 463 -12.86 -5.60 -12.41
CA PHE A 463 -12.48 -4.74 -13.54
C PHE A 463 -11.67 -5.49 -14.63
N ASN A 464 -11.50 -6.81 -14.52
CA ASN A 464 -10.70 -7.63 -15.45
C ASN A 464 -9.24 -7.10 -15.62
N HIS A 465 -8.60 -6.72 -14.51
CA HIS A 465 -7.21 -6.26 -14.45
C HIS A 465 -6.29 -7.33 -13.84
N PRO A 466 -5.84 -8.34 -14.62
CA PRO A 466 -5.01 -9.43 -14.09
C PRO A 466 -3.68 -8.95 -13.49
N THR A 467 -3.12 -7.84 -14.01
CA THR A 467 -1.95 -7.15 -13.44
C THR A 467 -2.07 -6.88 -11.95
N TYR A 468 -3.26 -6.49 -11.47
CA TYR A 468 -3.47 -6.16 -10.06
C TYR A 468 -3.38 -7.39 -9.16
N ALA A 469 -4.01 -8.51 -9.57
CA ALA A 469 -3.93 -9.78 -8.83
C ALA A 469 -2.52 -10.40 -8.90
N LEU A 470 -1.83 -10.23 -10.03
CA LEU A 470 -0.45 -10.69 -10.21
C LEU A 470 0.57 -9.86 -9.44
N HIS A 471 0.32 -8.57 -9.21
CA HIS A 471 1.13 -7.72 -8.34
C HIS A 471 0.90 -8.09 -6.87
N GLN A 472 -0.36 -7.98 -6.43
CA GLN A 472 -0.69 -8.07 -5.01
C GLN A 472 -0.36 -9.44 -4.42
N ARG A 473 -0.50 -10.54 -5.18
CA ARG A 473 -0.22 -11.88 -4.66
C ARG A 473 1.24 -12.12 -4.23
N GLU A 474 2.19 -11.33 -4.74
CA GLU A 474 3.62 -11.47 -4.44
C GLU A 474 4.01 -10.70 -3.17
N GLN A 475 3.18 -9.76 -2.72
CA GLN A 475 3.48 -8.85 -1.61
C GLN A 475 3.51 -9.55 -0.25
N ALA A 476 4.27 -8.98 0.69
CA ALA A 476 4.26 -9.43 2.10
C ALA A 476 2.85 -9.35 2.71
N ASP A 477 2.10 -8.31 2.34
CA ASP A 477 0.75 -8.03 2.80
C ASP A 477 -0.34 -8.86 2.07
N ALA A 478 0.05 -9.80 1.21
CA ALA A 478 -0.89 -10.75 0.60
C ALA A 478 -1.49 -11.77 1.59
N ALA A 479 -0.83 -12.01 2.73
CA ALA A 479 -0.96 -13.25 3.50
C ALA A 479 -2.03 -13.24 4.63
N GLU A 480 -3.26 -12.80 4.34
CA GLU A 480 -4.38 -12.79 5.30
C GLU A 480 -5.71 -13.31 4.71
N PRO A 481 -6.77 -13.54 5.52
CA PRO A 481 -7.99 -14.24 5.08
C PRO A 481 -8.76 -13.65 3.89
N TRP A 482 -8.70 -12.34 3.58
CA TRP A 482 -9.43 -11.81 2.41
C TRP A 482 -8.83 -12.31 1.09
N SER A 483 -7.50 -12.41 0.99
CA SER A 483 -6.82 -13.00 -0.18
C SER A 483 -7.30 -14.42 -0.49
N MET A 484 -7.67 -15.19 0.53
CA MET A 484 -8.19 -16.55 0.35
C MET A 484 -9.55 -16.61 -0.37
N PHE A 485 -10.25 -15.48 -0.52
CA PHE A 485 -11.59 -15.39 -1.12
C PHE A 485 -11.73 -14.34 -2.23
N TRP A 486 -10.80 -13.38 -2.32
CA TRP A 486 -10.71 -12.39 -3.39
C TRP A 486 -9.71 -12.78 -4.48
N TYR A 487 -8.72 -13.63 -4.21
CA TYR A 487 -7.82 -14.14 -5.26
C TYR A 487 -8.55 -15.10 -6.20
N ASP A 488 -8.46 -14.85 -7.51
CA ASP A 488 -8.83 -15.80 -8.55
C ASP A 488 -7.59 -16.63 -8.98
N PRO A 489 -7.52 -17.94 -8.70
CA PRO A 489 -6.37 -18.76 -9.04
C PRO A 489 -6.15 -18.97 -10.55
N THR A 490 -7.13 -18.63 -11.39
CA THR A 490 -7.00 -18.68 -12.86
C THR A 490 -6.03 -17.63 -13.43
N VAL A 491 -5.66 -16.61 -12.64
CA VAL A 491 -4.78 -15.56 -13.13
C VAL A 491 -3.35 -16.07 -13.35
N SER A 492 -2.84 -15.81 -14.55
CA SER A 492 -1.57 -16.30 -15.07
C SER A 492 -0.77 -15.17 -15.73
N GLY A 493 0.52 -15.42 -15.92
CA GLY A 493 1.50 -14.42 -16.37
C GLY A 493 2.19 -13.68 -15.23
N ALA A 494 2.91 -12.62 -15.57
CA ALA A 494 3.66 -11.77 -14.63
C ALA A 494 3.27 -10.29 -14.78
N PHE A 495 3.02 -9.58 -13.68
CA PHE A 495 2.47 -8.21 -13.71
C PHE A 495 3.37 -7.17 -14.41
N TRP A 496 4.66 -7.48 -14.58
CA TRP A 496 5.65 -6.62 -15.22
C TRP A 496 5.71 -6.78 -16.75
N ASP A 497 5.16 -7.84 -17.35
CA ASP A 497 5.21 -8.03 -18.81
C ASP A 497 4.33 -7.01 -19.53
N GLY A 498 4.94 -6.22 -20.41
CA GLY A 498 4.33 -5.08 -21.09
C GLY A 498 4.14 -3.84 -20.21
N LYS A 499 4.54 -3.85 -18.93
CA LYS A 499 4.24 -2.76 -17.99
C LYS A 499 5.14 -1.54 -18.25
N PRO A 500 4.59 -0.33 -18.49
CA PRO A 500 5.39 0.88 -18.65
C PRO A 500 6.25 1.17 -17.41
N LEU A 501 7.48 1.63 -17.62
CA LEU A 501 8.39 2.05 -16.56
C LEU A 501 8.04 3.41 -15.95
N ASP A 502 7.10 4.15 -16.54
CA ASP A 502 6.66 5.46 -16.09
C ASP A 502 5.14 5.52 -16.01
N ASN A 503 4.62 6.38 -15.12
CA ASN A 503 3.24 6.86 -15.16
C ASN A 503 3.17 8.28 -14.62
N PHE A 504 2.23 9.05 -15.15
CA PHE A 504 1.94 10.41 -14.74
C PHE A 504 0.47 10.47 -14.34
N PHE A 505 0.19 11.14 -13.24
CA PHE A 505 -1.12 11.33 -12.64
C PHE A 505 -1.36 12.85 -12.66
N ASP A 506 -2.18 13.30 -13.59
CA ASP A 506 -2.33 14.72 -13.93
C ASP A 506 -3.53 15.39 -13.23
N ASN A 507 -4.27 14.68 -12.37
CA ASN A 507 -5.39 15.23 -11.64
C ASN A 507 -4.95 16.41 -10.75
N GLY A 508 -5.59 17.56 -10.95
CA GLY A 508 -5.27 18.82 -10.29
C GLY A 508 -5.48 18.87 -8.78
N LEU A 509 -5.75 17.77 -8.07
CA LEU A 509 -5.66 17.66 -6.61
C LEU A 509 -4.27 17.17 -6.17
N ASP A 510 -3.71 16.16 -6.84
CA ASP A 510 -2.53 15.41 -6.40
C ASP A 510 -1.27 15.59 -7.27
N GLN A 511 -1.46 15.83 -8.58
CA GLN A 511 -0.45 15.93 -9.66
C GLN A 511 0.92 15.33 -9.36
N TRP A 512 1.16 14.08 -9.75
CA TRP A 512 2.40 13.37 -9.42
C TRP A 512 2.89 12.40 -10.51
N ALA A 513 4.14 11.96 -10.39
CA ALA A 513 4.79 11.05 -11.33
C ALA A 513 5.52 9.92 -10.61
N SER A 514 5.58 8.75 -11.25
CA SER A 514 6.49 7.65 -10.90
C SER A 514 7.30 7.27 -12.15
N MET A 515 8.62 7.30 -12.05
CA MET A 515 9.55 6.95 -13.12
C MET A 515 10.60 5.95 -12.59
N ARG A 516 10.73 4.76 -13.19
CA ARG A 516 11.66 3.72 -12.72
C ARG A 516 12.51 3.10 -13.82
N SER A 517 13.50 2.29 -13.42
CA SER A 517 14.33 1.50 -14.33
C SER A 517 13.90 0.02 -14.41
N SER A 518 13.30 -0.55 -13.37
CA SER A 518 12.70 -1.89 -13.43
C SER A 518 11.54 -2.03 -12.44
N TRP A 519 10.67 -3.00 -12.69
CA TRP A 519 9.63 -3.49 -11.78
C TRP A 519 10.07 -4.66 -10.88
N THR A 520 11.23 -5.27 -11.17
CA THR A 520 11.64 -6.54 -10.53
C THR A 520 13.06 -6.56 -9.99
N ASP A 521 13.90 -5.57 -10.31
CA ASP A 521 15.20 -5.40 -9.67
C ASP A 521 15.06 -4.56 -8.39
N GLN A 522 15.36 -5.16 -7.23
CA GLN A 522 15.39 -4.47 -5.94
C GLN A 522 16.43 -3.33 -5.88
N HIS A 523 17.43 -3.33 -6.77
CA HIS A 523 18.44 -2.28 -6.86
C HIS A 523 18.09 -1.17 -7.87
N ALA A 524 16.92 -1.25 -8.52
CA ALA A 524 16.47 -0.32 -9.53
C ALA A 524 16.54 1.15 -9.05
N LEU A 525 16.85 2.04 -9.99
CA LEU A 525 16.52 3.45 -9.86
C LEU A 525 15.00 3.63 -9.92
N PHE A 526 14.42 4.33 -8.95
CA PHE A 526 13.04 4.81 -8.95
C PHE A 526 13.01 6.23 -8.40
N LEU A 527 12.17 7.06 -9.03
CA LEU A 527 11.93 8.45 -8.68
C LEU A 527 10.42 8.65 -8.68
N ALA A 528 9.89 9.21 -7.60
CA ALA A 528 8.55 9.78 -7.59
C ALA A 528 8.61 11.24 -7.14
N ILE A 529 7.72 12.07 -7.68
CA ILE A 529 7.71 13.53 -7.49
C ILE A 529 6.27 14.04 -7.61
N LYS A 530 5.87 15.05 -6.82
CA LYS A 530 4.52 15.65 -6.90
C LYS A 530 4.47 17.17 -6.83
N ALA A 531 3.37 17.73 -7.32
CA ALA A 531 2.99 19.12 -7.27
C ALA A 531 1.46 19.27 -7.30
N GLY A 532 0.75 18.47 -6.49
CA GLY A 532 -0.67 18.67 -6.22
C GLY A 532 -0.97 19.98 -5.50
N LYS A 533 -2.23 20.15 -5.11
CA LYS A 533 -2.66 21.21 -4.18
C LYS A 533 -2.18 20.90 -2.77
N ASN A 534 -2.05 21.95 -1.97
CA ASN A 534 -1.76 21.89 -0.54
C ASN A 534 -3.05 21.86 0.34
N GLN A 535 -4.21 21.54 -0.24
CA GLN A 535 -5.53 21.48 0.43
C GLN A 535 -6.50 20.51 -0.25
N GLY A 536 -7.52 20.08 0.50
CA GLY A 536 -8.60 19.20 0.02
C GLY A 536 -8.44 17.74 0.39
N HIS A 537 -7.30 17.36 0.98
CA HIS A 537 -6.93 15.97 1.28
C HIS A 537 -7.40 15.48 2.66
N GLN A 538 -8.57 15.94 3.11
CA GLN A 538 -9.13 15.68 4.45
C GLN A 538 -8.14 15.88 5.63
N THR A 539 -7.32 16.94 5.57
CA THR A 539 -6.24 17.22 6.56
C THR A 539 -5.18 16.11 6.67
N HIS A 540 -4.96 15.31 5.62
CA HIS A 540 -3.88 14.32 5.54
C HIS A 540 -2.71 14.72 4.63
N ASN A 541 -2.73 15.88 3.98
CA ASN A 541 -1.61 16.41 3.20
C ASN A 541 -0.61 17.24 4.03
N ASP A 542 0.51 17.56 3.36
CA ASP A 542 1.55 18.48 3.81
C ASP A 542 1.64 19.70 2.88
N LEU A 543 2.61 20.59 3.11
CA LEU A 543 2.89 21.77 2.28
C LEU A 543 4.07 21.51 1.36
N ASP A 544 3.84 20.63 0.40
CA ASP A 544 4.82 19.70 -0.19
C ASP A 544 4.90 19.79 -1.73
N ALA A 545 4.38 20.86 -2.34
CA ALA A 545 4.47 21.03 -3.79
C ALA A 545 5.94 21.07 -4.25
N GLY A 546 6.32 20.17 -5.14
CA GLY A 546 7.69 19.93 -5.60
C GLY A 546 8.44 18.82 -4.86
N ASP A 547 7.86 18.18 -3.85
CA ASP A 547 8.50 17.07 -3.11
C ASP A 547 8.81 15.85 -4.00
N PHE A 548 9.88 15.11 -3.66
CA PHE A 548 10.31 13.90 -4.36
C PHE A 548 11.00 12.86 -3.46
N VAL A 549 10.86 11.58 -3.83
CA VAL A 549 11.65 10.46 -3.28
C VAL A 549 12.52 9.81 -4.35
N LEU A 550 13.69 9.29 -3.95
CA LEU A 550 14.69 8.70 -4.86
C LEU A 550 15.28 7.41 -4.28
N ASP A 551 15.06 6.30 -4.98
CA ASP A 551 15.67 5.00 -4.71
C ASP A 551 16.73 4.70 -5.75
N ALA A 552 17.84 4.08 -5.33
CA ALA A 552 18.82 3.44 -6.22
C ALA A 552 19.72 2.50 -5.41
N LEU A 553 20.29 1.47 -6.04
CA LEU A 553 21.22 0.52 -5.41
C LEU A 553 20.61 -0.31 -4.26
N GLY A 554 19.29 -0.27 -4.08
CA GLY A 554 18.56 -0.99 -3.02
C GLY A 554 18.43 -0.21 -1.71
N THR A 555 18.55 1.12 -1.76
CA THR A 555 18.29 2.01 -0.62
C THR A 555 17.65 3.33 -1.07
N ARG A 556 17.04 4.05 -0.13
CA ARG A 556 16.34 5.32 -0.35
C ARG A 556 17.23 6.50 -0.01
N TRP A 557 17.60 7.28 -1.03
CA TRP A 557 18.52 8.41 -0.94
C TRP A 557 17.82 9.72 -0.58
N ALA A 558 16.62 9.93 -1.10
CA ALA A 558 15.69 11.00 -0.71
C ALA A 558 14.37 10.37 -0.28
N GLY A 559 13.82 10.78 0.86
CA GLY A 559 12.68 10.11 1.47
C GLY A 559 11.74 11.03 2.26
N GLU A 560 10.62 10.47 2.68
CA GLU A 560 9.54 11.20 3.33
C GLU A 560 9.46 10.97 4.84
N LEU A 561 9.29 12.06 5.58
CA LEU A 561 9.13 12.03 7.04
C LEU A 561 7.74 11.55 7.47
N GLY A 562 6.73 11.73 6.60
CA GLY A 562 5.38 11.21 6.80
C GLY A 562 4.57 11.91 7.89
N SER A 563 3.69 11.17 8.57
CA SER A 563 2.93 11.65 9.73
C SER A 563 3.84 12.24 10.81
N ALA A 564 3.38 13.28 11.50
CA ALA A 564 3.86 13.61 12.84
C ALA A 564 2.91 13.02 13.91
N ASP A 565 3.07 13.44 15.16
CA ASP A 565 2.23 13.00 16.27
C ASP A 565 0.76 13.42 16.08
N TYR A 566 -0.14 12.43 15.93
CA TYR A 566 -1.59 12.62 15.78
C TYR A 566 -2.26 13.11 17.07
N LEU A 567 -1.60 12.98 18.22
CA LEU A 567 -2.05 13.50 19.51
C LEU A 567 -1.68 14.98 19.71
N ALA A 568 -0.88 15.55 18.80
CA ALA A 568 -0.48 16.95 18.87
C ALA A 568 -1.69 17.89 18.69
N PRO A 569 -1.80 18.99 19.46
CA PRO A 569 -2.95 19.87 19.40
C PRO A 569 -3.25 20.40 17.99
N ASP A 570 -4.53 20.40 17.63
CA ASP A 570 -5.09 20.93 16.39
C ASP A 570 -4.53 20.33 15.06
N TYR A 571 -3.91 19.15 15.12
CA TYR A 571 -3.32 18.44 13.97
C TYR A 571 -4.28 18.14 12.81
N PHE A 572 -5.56 17.87 13.13
CA PHE A 572 -6.66 17.62 12.17
C PHE A 572 -7.74 18.72 12.17
N THR A 573 -7.53 19.84 12.90
CA THR A 573 -8.59 20.86 13.06
C THR A 573 -8.81 21.68 11.78
N SER A 574 -7.78 21.89 10.96
CA SER A 574 -7.87 22.68 9.72
C SER A 574 -6.66 22.48 8.79
N ASP A 575 -6.87 22.67 7.48
CA ASP A 575 -5.83 22.83 6.45
C ASP A 575 -5.64 24.30 6.01
N ALA A 576 -6.27 25.28 6.68
CA ALA A 576 -6.16 26.72 6.38
C ALA A 576 -4.74 27.28 6.54
N GLN A 577 -4.45 28.45 5.95
CA GLN A 577 -3.09 28.99 5.84
C GLN A 577 -2.39 29.25 7.20
N ASP A 578 -3.19 29.53 8.23
CA ASP A 578 -2.80 29.80 9.61
C ASP A 578 -3.00 28.61 10.56
N ALA A 579 -3.39 27.44 10.03
CA ALA A 579 -3.65 26.24 10.83
C ALA A 579 -2.43 25.77 11.63
N VAL A 580 -2.68 25.29 12.85
CA VAL A 580 -1.65 24.75 13.76
C VAL A 580 -0.92 23.55 13.14
N ARG A 581 -1.60 22.75 12.31
CA ARG A 581 -0.99 21.65 11.53
C ARG A 581 0.30 22.09 10.83
N TRP A 582 0.30 23.26 10.20
CA TRP A 582 1.45 23.81 9.46
C TRP A 582 2.55 24.40 10.33
N GLN A 583 2.40 24.32 11.66
CA GLN A 583 3.47 24.64 12.61
C GLN A 583 4.33 23.40 12.90
N TYR A 584 3.87 22.16 12.67
CA TYR A 584 4.65 20.93 12.93
C TYR A 584 5.64 20.63 11.79
N TYR A 585 6.88 20.27 12.15
CA TYR A 585 8.01 20.19 11.21
C TYR A 585 7.78 19.26 10.02
N ARG A 586 7.21 18.06 10.25
CA ARG A 586 6.95 17.09 9.17
C ARG A 586 5.82 17.50 8.24
N LYS A 587 4.97 18.46 8.63
CA LYS A 587 3.76 18.90 7.90
C LYS A 587 4.00 20.21 7.14
N MET A 588 4.86 21.06 7.69
CA MET A 588 5.27 22.34 7.11
C MET A 588 6.26 22.14 5.94
N THR A 589 6.44 23.14 5.08
CA THR A 589 7.30 23.03 3.88
C THR A 589 8.76 22.75 4.22
N GLU A 590 9.22 23.13 5.42
CA GLU A 590 10.60 22.86 5.84
C GLU A 590 10.92 21.35 5.95
N GLY A 591 9.94 20.51 6.30
CA GLY A 591 10.10 19.06 6.42
C GLY A 591 10.11 18.29 5.10
N GLN A 592 9.90 18.96 3.96
CA GLN A 592 9.73 18.33 2.65
C GLN A 592 11.03 18.44 1.81
N ASN A 593 11.16 17.62 0.76
CA ASN A 593 12.30 17.64 -0.17
C ASN A 593 12.15 18.70 -1.27
N THR A 594 11.63 19.88 -0.91
CA THR A 594 11.26 20.96 -1.85
C THR A 594 12.13 22.22 -1.66
N ILE A 595 11.68 23.34 -2.21
CA ILE A 595 12.31 24.65 -2.10
C ILE A 595 11.67 25.41 -0.93
N LEU A 596 12.46 26.09 -0.11
CA LEU A 596 11.99 27.18 0.74
C LEU A 596 12.34 28.52 0.10
N ILE A 597 11.42 29.48 0.19
CA ILE A 597 11.68 30.89 -0.15
C ILE A 597 11.28 31.71 1.07
N ASN A 598 12.12 32.67 1.46
CA ASN A 598 11.95 33.50 2.67
C ASN A 598 11.82 32.72 4.01
N LYS A 599 12.14 31.41 4.02
CA LYS A 599 11.81 30.46 5.11
C LYS A 599 10.32 30.43 5.48
N THR A 600 9.43 30.80 4.56
CA THR A 600 7.99 30.72 4.76
C THR A 600 7.43 29.43 4.17
N ASN A 601 6.42 28.88 4.83
CA ASN A 601 5.56 27.83 4.27
C ASN A 601 4.97 28.23 2.91
N GLN A 602 4.68 27.22 2.10
CA GLN A 602 3.94 27.40 0.86
C GLN A 602 2.52 27.93 1.11
N ASN A 603 1.97 28.52 0.06
CA ASN A 603 0.56 28.84 -0.07
C ASN A 603 -0.28 27.56 0.01
N VAL A 604 -1.28 27.52 0.91
CA VAL A 604 -2.24 26.41 0.99
C VAL A 604 -3.14 26.35 -0.26
N LEU A 605 -3.40 27.52 -0.87
CA LEU A 605 -4.10 27.65 -2.15
C LEU A 605 -3.16 27.46 -3.35
N ALA A 606 -2.06 26.72 -3.19
CA ALA A 606 -1.22 26.30 -4.30
C ALA A 606 -2.07 25.50 -5.31
N ALA A 607 -1.91 25.83 -6.58
CA ALA A 607 -2.45 25.07 -7.70
C ALA A 607 -1.37 25.06 -8.79
N PRO A 608 -0.40 24.13 -8.71
CA PRO A 608 0.64 23.99 -9.72
C PRO A 608 0.05 23.48 -11.05
N THR A 609 0.88 23.45 -12.09
CA THR A 609 0.56 22.77 -13.35
C THR A 609 1.74 21.94 -13.83
N VAL A 610 1.49 20.82 -14.49
CA VAL A 610 2.51 19.86 -14.92
C VAL A 610 2.59 19.70 -16.43
N GLN A 611 3.80 19.38 -16.91
CA GLN A 611 4.07 18.85 -18.24
C GLN A 611 5.07 17.69 -18.14
N HIS A 612 4.95 16.68 -18.99
CA HIS A 612 5.77 15.46 -18.90
C HIS A 612 6.00 14.81 -20.26
N GLY A 613 6.85 13.80 -20.26
CA GLY A 613 7.04 12.91 -21.40
C GLY A 613 7.85 11.67 -21.03
N THR A 614 7.45 10.52 -21.59
CA THR A 614 8.18 9.26 -21.49
C THR A 614 8.61 8.75 -22.88
N SER A 615 9.74 8.07 -22.92
CA SER A 615 10.17 7.18 -24.01
C SER A 615 9.24 5.98 -24.25
N ASN A 616 8.18 5.80 -23.45
CA ASN A 616 7.26 4.66 -23.46
C ASN A 616 7.97 3.31 -23.31
N THR A 617 9.12 3.29 -22.62
CA THR A 617 9.83 2.04 -22.34
C THR A 617 9.00 1.18 -21.39
N THR A 618 8.73 -0.06 -21.78
CA THR A 618 8.08 -1.08 -20.97
C THR A 618 9.10 -2.09 -20.46
N GLN A 619 8.79 -2.73 -19.33
CA GLN A 619 9.41 -4.01 -19.02
C GLN A 619 8.71 -5.12 -19.81
N GLY A 620 9.47 -6.08 -20.33
CA GLY A 620 8.95 -7.33 -20.88
C GLY A 620 9.07 -8.47 -19.88
N SER A 621 8.54 -9.64 -20.24
CA SER A 621 8.54 -10.92 -19.50
C SER A 621 9.77 -11.25 -18.64
N SER A 622 10.99 -10.86 -19.04
CA SER A 622 12.20 -11.07 -18.24
C SER A 622 12.18 -10.29 -16.91
N THR A 623 12.65 -10.91 -15.83
CA THR A 623 12.93 -10.20 -14.55
C THR A 623 14.19 -9.32 -14.64
N VAL A 624 14.98 -9.48 -15.72
CA VAL A 624 16.15 -8.67 -16.04
C VAL A 624 15.86 -7.87 -17.31
N ILE A 625 15.89 -6.55 -17.21
CA ILE A 625 15.64 -5.62 -18.32
C ILE A 625 16.96 -5.01 -18.82
N SER A 626 17.12 -4.93 -20.14
CA SER A 626 18.20 -4.17 -20.78
C SER A 626 17.64 -2.82 -21.22
N ILE A 627 17.95 -1.76 -20.47
CA ILE A 627 17.42 -0.42 -20.73
C ILE A 627 17.99 0.15 -22.04
N PRO A 628 17.15 0.60 -22.99
CA PRO A 628 17.61 1.31 -24.18
C PRO A 628 18.36 2.60 -23.85
N ASN A 629 19.35 2.98 -24.67
CA ASN A 629 20.18 4.17 -24.42
C ASN A 629 19.38 5.48 -24.46
N ASP A 630 18.32 5.52 -25.26
CA ASP A 630 17.34 6.60 -25.39
C ASP A 630 16.19 6.50 -24.37
N SER A 631 16.21 5.51 -23.47
CA SER A 631 15.18 5.36 -22.45
C SER A 631 15.30 6.43 -21.39
N THR A 632 14.31 7.32 -21.39
CA THR A 632 14.20 8.51 -20.55
C THR A 632 12.74 8.74 -20.16
N ALA A 633 12.54 9.47 -19.07
CA ALA A 633 11.30 10.16 -18.77
C ALA A 633 11.64 11.50 -18.12
N TYR A 634 10.72 12.47 -18.24
CA TYR A 634 10.79 13.73 -17.52
C TYR A 634 9.40 14.19 -17.11
N TRP A 635 9.37 14.98 -16.05
CA TRP A 635 8.19 15.68 -15.54
C TRP A 635 8.63 17.04 -15.02
N VAL A 636 7.84 18.07 -15.25
CA VAL A 636 8.10 19.46 -14.85
C VAL A 636 6.82 20.06 -14.29
N ALA A 637 6.91 20.67 -13.10
CA ALA A 637 5.85 21.46 -12.51
C ALA A 637 6.19 22.95 -12.49
N ASP A 638 5.21 23.79 -12.81
CA ASP A 638 5.21 25.20 -12.43
C ASP A 638 4.63 25.34 -11.02
N LEU A 639 5.52 25.54 -10.04
CA LEU A 639 5.24 25.67 -8.62
C LEU A 639 4.95 27.13 -8.21
N SER A 640 4.89 28.08 -9.15
CA SER A 640 4.87 29.52 -8.82
C SER A 640 3.69 29.93 -7.93
N SER A 641 2.55 29.23 -8.04
CA SER A 641 1.37 29.46 -7.19
C SER A 641 1.55 29.05 -5.72
N ALA A 642 2.60 28.31 -5.40
CA ALA A 642 2.95 27.89 -4.04
C ALA A 642 3.79 28.92 -3.26
N TYR A 643 4.39 29.94 -3.91
CA TYR A 643 5.40 30.80 -3.26
C TYR A 643 5.08 32.31 -3.32
N PHE A 644 4.75 32.90 -2.17
CA PHE A 644 4.40 34.32 -2.04
C PHE A 644 5.54 35.31 -2.39
N SER A 645 6.81 34.88 -2.29
CA SER A 645 8.00 35.71 -2.50
C SER A 645 8.76 35.39 -3.80
N ALA A 646 8.05 34.90 -4.82
CA ALA A 646 8.60 34.62 -6.13
C ALA A 646 7.68 35.10 -7.26
N THR A 647 8.26 35.27 -8.45
CA THR A 647 7.54 35.58 -9.70
C THR A 647 7.52 34.41 -10.67
N SER A 648 8.45 33.47 -10.52
CA SER A 648 8.36 32.13 -11.09
C SER A 648 9.16 31.16 -10.22
N VAL A 649 8.62 29.95 -10.04
CA VAL A 649 9.32 28.79 -9.47
C VAL A 649 8.89 27.57 -10.27
N LYS A 650 9.83 26.90 -10.92
CA LYS A 650 9.59 25.68 -11.69
C LYS A 650 10.56 24.60 -11.24
N ARG A 651 10.08 23.35 -11.16
CA ARG A 651 10.88 22.17 -10.83
C ARG A 651 10.71 21.12 -11.90
N GLY A 652 11.81 20.63 -12.47
CA GLY A 652 11.85 19.48 -13.36
C GLY A 652 12.64 18.33 -12.77
N ALA A 653 12.18 17.10 -13.02
CA ALA A 653 12.90 15.89 -12.71
C ALA A 653 12.99 14.99 -13.95
N ARG A 654 14.19 14.49 -14.26
CA ARG A 654 14.49 13.73 -15.47
C ARG A 654 15.41 12.55 -15.21
N LEU A 655 15.10 11.40 -15.81
CA LEU A 655 16.00 10.25 -15.86
C LEU A 655 16.99 10.38 -17.02
N LEU A 656 18.26 10.08 -16.77
CA LEU A 656 19.37 10.23 -17.73
C LEU A 656 20.19 8.94 -17.86
N ASN A 657 20.95 8.84 -18.96
CA ASN A 657 21.94 7.77 -19.20
C ASN A 657 21.36 6.36 -19.04
N ALA A 658 20.41 5.98 -19.90
CA ALA A 658 19.66 4.72 -19.80
C ALA A 658 19.09 4.47 -18.38
N ARG A 659 18.49 5.51 -17.78
CA ARG A 659 17.89 5.52 -16.43
C ARG A 659 18.86 5.18 -15.28
N ARG A 660 20.12 5.59 -15.38
CA ARG A 660 21.17 5.39 -14.34
C ARG A 660 21.46 6.63 -13.51
N GLN A 661 21.03 7.80 -13.95
CA GLN A 661 21.25 9.10 -13.28
C GLN A 661 19.92 9.86 -13.20
N VAL A 662 19.79 10.75 -12.22
CA VAL A 662 18.65 11.70 -12.13
C VAL A 662 19.17 13.14 -12.20
N LEU A 663 18.49 13.98 -12.98
CA LEU A 663 18.62 15.43 -12.89
C LEU A 663 17.36 16.00 -12.24
N ILE A 664 17.51 16.68 -11.11
CA ILE A 664 16.52 17.64 -10.60
C ILE A 664 16.99 19.03 -11.00
N GLN A 665 16.14 19.81 -11.66
CA GLN A 665 16.45 21.18 -12.08
C GLN A 665 15.37 22.13 -11.57
N ASP A 666 15.79 23.17 -10.85
CA ASP A 666 14.90 24.22 -10.36
C ASP A 666 15.22 25.54 -11.07
N GLU A 667 14.19 26.21 -11.61
CA GLU A 667 14.27 27.56 -12.16
C GLU A 667 13.46 28.51 -11.29
N ILE A 668 14.15 29.47 -10.68
CA ILE A 668 13.63 30.24 -9.53
C ILE A 668 13.87 31.72 -9.81
N ASN A 669 12.84 32.56 -9.63
CA ASN A 669 12.97 34.01 -9.65
C ASN A 669 12.32 34.62 -8.39
N ALA A 670 13.13 34.73 -7.34
CA ALA A 670 12.69 35.03 -5.98
C ALA A 670 13.14 36.43 -5.51
N SER A 671 12.25 37.13 -4.80
CA SER A 671 12.54 38.43 -4.17
C SER A 671 13.15 38.30 -2.76
N GLN A 672 13.26 37.08 -2.25
CA GLN A 672 13.82 36.73 -0.94
C GLN A 672 14.79 35.55 -1.06
N GLY A 673 15.55 35.29 0.01
CA GLY A 673 16.49 34.16 0.07
C GLY A 673 15.81 32.82 -0.22
N VAL A 674 16.54 31.94 -0.91
CA VAL A 674 16.08 30.65 -1.42
C VAL A 674 16.91 29.54 -0.78
N GLN A 675 16.27 28.44 -0.39
CA GLN A 675 16.96 27.26 0.12
C GLN A 675 16.43 26.00 -0.57
N TRP A 676 17.30 25.24 -1.21
CA TRP A 676 17.00 23.90 -1.72
C TRP A 676 17.23 22.87 -0.60
N ARG A 677 16.31 21.92 -0.41
CA ARG A 677 16.37 20.90 0.66
C ARG A 677 16.12 19.48 0.13
N MET A 678 16.79 18.52 0.74
CA MET A 678 16.52 17.09 0.59
C MET A 678 16.90 16.34 1.87
N HIS A 679 15.97 15.58 2.43
CA HIS A 679 16.16 14.77 3.62
C HIS A 679 16.79 13.41 3.24
N THR A 680 17.62 12.84 4.11
CA THR A 680 18.28 11.54 3.88
C THR A 680 18.76 10.89 5.18
N ASN A 681 18.77 9.55 5.25
CA ASN A 681 19.52 8.82 6.29
C ASN A 681 21.00 8.61 5.94
N ALA A 682 21.44 9.02 4.74
CA ALA A 682 22.83 8.87 4.34
C ALA A 682 23.78 9.70 5.23
N THR A 683 24.97 9.16 5.50
CA THR A 683 26.08 9.98 5.98
C THR A 683 26.53 10.89 4.83
N VAL A 684 26.39 12.20 5.01
CA VAL A 684 26.68 13.22 3.99
C VAL A 684 28.08 13.82 4.19
N ALA A 685 28.89 13.81 3.14
CA ALA A 685 30.15 14.56 3.05
C ALA A 685 30.03 15.63 1.96
N ALA A 686 29.61 16.84 2.34
CA ALA A 686 29.49 17.99 1.46
C ALA A 686 30.85 18.69 1.25
N SER A 687 31.13 19.13 0.01
CA SER A 687 32.38 19.78 -0.38
C SER A 687 32.14 20.75 -1.55
N GLY A 688 31.69 21.97 -1.22
CA GLY A 688 31.40 22.98 -2.24
C GLY A 688 30.23 22.55 -3.14
N THR A 689 30.45 22.48 -4.45
CA THR A 689 29.41 22.16 -5.44
C THR A 689 29.17 20.66 -5.63
N SER A 690 29.65 19.80 -4.73
CA SER A 690 29.39 18.36 -4.72
C SER A 690 29.23 17.80 -3.30
N ALA A 691 28.50 16.70 -3.17
CA ALA A 691 28.31 15.97 -1.93
C ALA A 691 28.34 14.45 -2.16
N THR A 692 29.07 13.72 -1.31
CA THR A 692 29.07 12.25 -1.30
C THR A 692 28.12 11.76 -0.21
N LEU A 693 27.15 10.93 -0.57
CA LEU A 693 26.19 10.32 0.34
C LEU A 693 26.53 8.83 0.47
N THR A 694 26.63 8.33 1.71
CA THR A 694 26.90 6.91 2.01
C THR A 694 25.79 6.34 2.88
N LEU A 695 25.12 5.29 2.39
CA LEU A 695 24.02 4.60 3.05
C LEU A 695 24.11 3.10 2.71
N ASP A 696 23.89 2.22 3.69
CA ASP A 696 23.87 0.74 3.56
C ASP A 696 25.10 0.08 2.90
N GLY A 697 26.22 0.80 2.85
CA GLY A 697 27.45 0.39 2.17
C GLY A 697 27.48 0.71 0.66
N GLN A 698 26.42 1.34 0.15
CA GLN A 698 26.33 1.94 -1.18
C GLN A 698 26.84 3.39 -1.16
N THR A 699 26.93 4.01 -2.35
CA THR A 699 27.34 5.43 -2.47
C THR A 699 26.56 6.12 -3.58
N MET A 700 26.10 7.34 -3.29
CA MET A 700 25.52 8.29 -4.24
C MET A 700 26.44 9.51 -4.29
N GLN A 701 26.79 9.97 -5.49
CA GLN A 701 27.46 11.25 -5.69
C GLN A 701 26.42 12.26 -6.19
N VAL A 702 26.33 13.43 -5.56
CA VAL A 702 25.45 14.53 -5.98
C VAL A 702 26.31 15.72 -6.36
N SER A 703 26.06 16.32 -7.53
CA SER A 703 26.85 17.43 -8.04
C SER A 703 25.96 18.52 -8.65
N MET A 704 26.26 19.78 -8.35
CA MET A 704 25.62 20.92 -9.02
C MET A 704 26.23 21.10 -10.42
N LEU A 705 25.40 21.08 -11.46
CA LEU A 705 25.79 21.53 -12.79
C LEU A 705 25.58 23.05 -12.89
N ASN A 706 26.49 23.73 -13.59
CA ASN A 706 26.44 25.19 -13.82
C ASN A 706 26.10 26.03 -12.56
N PRO A 707 26.73 25.76 -11.40
CA PRO A 707 26.29 26.31 -10.11
C PRO A 707 26.30 27.84 -10.06
N PRO A 708 25.27 28.48 -9.48
CA PRO A 708 25.27 29.91 -9.20
C PRO A 708 26.48 30.35 -8.36
N SER A 709 26.93 31.59 -8.54
CA SER A 709 28.07 32.13 -7.77
C SER A 709 27.78 32.11 -6.27
N GLY A 710 28.62 31.39 -5.51
CA GLY A 710 28.46 31.19 -4.07
C GLY A 710 27.62 29.97 -3.66
N ALA A 711 27.02 29.24 -4.61
CA ALA A 711 26.29 28.02 -4.31
C ALA A 711 27.22 26.92 -3.78
N ALA A 712 26.88 26.35 -2.63
CA ALA A 712 27.58 25.23 -2.02
C ALA A 712 26.61 24.35 -1.23
N PHE A 713 26.88 23.04 -1.22
CA PHE A 713 26.18 22.10 -0.35
C PHE A 713 26.62 22.30 1.09
N SER A 714 25.64 22.28 1.98
CA SER A 714 25.78 22.23 3.43
C SER A 714 24.79 21.21 3.99
N THR A 715 24.78 21.04 5.32
CA THR A 715 23.91 20.08 5.99
C THR A 715 23.31 20.64 7.28
N SER A 716 22.05 20.32 7.57
CA SER A 716 21.45 20.51 8.90
C SER A 716 20.91 19.19 9.46
N ASN A 717 20.57 19.21 10.74
CA ASN A 717 19.64 18.22 11.32
C ASN A 717 18.24 18.46 10.73
N ALA A 718 17.41 17.41 10.68
CA ALA A 718 16.00 17.51 10.31
C ALA A 718 15.14 18.05 11.47
N VAL A 719 15.27 19.35 11.74
CA VAL A 719 14.52 20.11 12.77
C VAL A 719 14.20 21.51 12.25
N ARG A 720 13.17 22.15 12.81
CA ARG A 720 12.73 23.51 12.44
C ARG A 720 13.82 24.56 12.61
N PHE A 721 13.69 25.71 11.95
CA PHE A 721 14.47 26.88 12.33
C PHE A 721 14.01 27.47 13.68
N THR A 722 14.96 28.08 14.39
CA THR A 722 14.70 28.85 15.62
C THR A 722 13.93 30.16 15.39
N SER A 723 13.58 30.46 14.14
CA SER A 723 12.76 31.61 13.73
C SER A 723 11.27 31.33 13.68
N ASP A 724 10.89 30.06 13.70
CA ASP A 724 9.55 29.64 13.30
C ASP A 724 8.58 29.70 14.49
N VAL A 725 7.28 29.68 14.19
CA VAL A 725 6.26 29.61 15.25
C VAL A 725 6.48 28.33 16.05
N THR A 726 6.63 28.46 17.37
CA THR A 726 6.76 27.31 18.26
C THR A 726 5.40 26.61 18.36
N PRO A 727 5.29 25.32 17.99
CA PRO A 727 4.03 24.58 18.01
C PRO A 727 3.53 24.34 19.44
N PRO A 728 2.23 24.05 19.64
CA PRO A 728 1.65 23.77 20.96
C PRO A 728 2.20 22.52 21.66
N ALA A 729 2.71 21.55 20.88
CA ALA A 729 3.46 20.38 21.36
C ALA A 729 4.79 20.27 20.59
N PRO A 730 5.87 19.71 21.19
CA PRO A 730 7.15 19.54 20.51
C PRO A 730 7.06 18.73 19.21
N ASP A 731 7.98 18.96 18.28
CA ASP A 731 8.12 18.10 17.11
C ASP A 731 8.46 16.66 17.50
N GLN A 732 7.89 15.69 16.79
CA GLN A 732 8.40 14.33 16.75
C GLN A 732 9.82 14.34 16.19
N GLU A 733 10.77 13.78 16.94
CA GLU A 733 12.17 13.72 16.53
C GLU A 733 12.34 12.97 15.19
N ASN A 734 13.40 13.31 14.45
CA ASN A 734 13.76 12.70 13.17
C ASN A 734 15.15 12.05 13.28
N PRO A 735 15.30 10.98 14.09
CA PRO A 735 16.60 10.42 14.46
C PRO A 735 17.35 9.88 13.24
N GLY A 736 18.61 10.29 13.08
CA GLY A 736 19.46 9.86 11.98
C GLY A 736 19.14 10.49 10.61
N VAL A 737 18.22 11.45 10.52
CA VAL A 737 17.92 12.17 9.28
C VAL A 737 18.79 13.44 9.18
N THR A 738 19.56 13.53 8.10
CA THR A 738 20.32 14.72 7.69
C THR A 738 19.56 15.44 6.57
N VAL A 739 19.54 16.76 6.57
CA VAL A 739 19.07 17.56 5.43
C VAL A 739 20.28 18.01 4.62
N LEU A 740 20.34 17.65 3.34
CA LEU A 740 21.25 18.23 2.36
C LEU A 740 20.67 19.56 1.88
N ILE A 741 21.45 20.64 1.99
CA ILE A 741 20.97 22.02 1.81
C ILE A 741 21.84 22.80 0.82
N VAL A 742 21.21 23.67 0.02
CA VAL A 742 21.89 24.77 -0.69
C VAL A 742 21.15 26.08 -0.44
N ASP A 743 21.81 27.01 0.25
CA ASP A 743 21.31 28.37 0.48
C ASP A 743 21.76 29.33 -0.63
N LEU A 744 20.85 30.21 -1.06
CA LEU A 744 21.07 31.26 -2.05
C LEU A 744 20.41 32.57 -1.57
N PRO A 745 20.96 33.76 -1.90
CA PRO A 745 20.28 35.04 -1.65
C PRO A 745 19.06 35.21 -2.58
N ALA A 746 18.38 36.36 -2.49
CA ALA A 746 17.35 36.74 -3.47
C ALA A 746 17.96 36.90 -4.87
N GLY A 747 17.26 36.44 -5.90
CA GLY A 747 17.76 36.49 -7.28
C GLY A 747 17.04 35.55 -8.25
N THR A 748 17.61 35.42 -9.44
CA THR A 748 17.16 34.51 -10.50
C THR A 748 18.20 33.41 -10.70
N TYR A 749 17.77 32.15 -10.66
CA TYR A 749 18.65 30.98 -10.67
C TYR A 749 18.12 29.86 -11.56
N THR A 750 19.05 29.13 -12.17
CA THR A 750 18.85 27.75 -12.61
C THR A 750 19.77 26.88 -11.78
N LEU A 751 19.21 25.95 -10.99
CA LEU A 751 19.95 25.09 -10.06
C LEU A 751 19.77 23.65 -10.51
N GLN A 752 20.86 22.97 -10.86
CA GLN A 752 20.83 21.65 -11.52
C GLN A 752 21.52 20.59 -10.64
N MET A 753 20.75 19.78 -9.92
CA MET A 753 21.27 18.68 -9.10
C MET A 753 21.34 17.39 -9.90
N LEU A 754 22.55 16.95 -10.23
CA LEU A 754 22.80 15.66 -10.87
C LEU A 754 23.13 14.60 -9.81
N PHE A 755 22.28 13.56 -9.74
CA PHE A 755 22.41 12.40 -8.87
C PHE A 755 23.03 11.22 -9.63
N ASN A 756 24.16 10.74 -9.11
CA ASN A 756 24.99 9.68 -9.70
C ASN A 756 25.15 8.52 -8.70
N PRO A 757 24.21 7.56 -8.67
CA PRO A 757 24.39 6.31 -7.92
C PRO A 757 25.64 5.59 -8.44
N GLN A 758 26.52 5.14 -7.55
CA GLN A 758 27.79 4.51 -7.93
C GLN A 758 27.57 3.03 -8.27
N TRP A 759 26.93 2.78 -9.42
CA TRP A 759 26.55 1.45 -9.90
C TRP A 759 27.76 0.49 -10.01
N PRO A 760 27.64 -0.76 -9.50
CA PRO A 760 28.68 -1.76 -9.64
C PRO A 760 29.11 -1.98 -11.09
N GLY A 761 30.41 -1.81 -11.36
CA GLY A 761 30.99 -1.98 -12.69
C GLY A 761 31.02 -0.74 -13.57
N MET A 762 30.40 0.38 -13.16
CA MET A 762 30.60 1.67 -13.83
C MET A 762 31.88 2.36 -13.33
N SER A 763 32.50 3.12 -14.24
CA SER A 763 33.64 4.00 -14.02
C SER A 763 33.19 5.47 -14.05
N ALA A 764 34.08 6.39 -13.64
CA ALA A 764 33.79 7.83 -13.68
C ALA A 764 33.45 8.35 -15.09
N SER A 765 33.95 7.70 -16.15
CA SER A 765 33.67 8.04 -17.55
C SER A 765 32.33 7.50 -18.09
N ASP A 766 31.64 6.63 -17.36
CA ASP A 766 30.33 6.09 -17.76
C ASP A 766 29.16 6.96 -17.30
N PHE A 767 29.42 8.01 -16.51
CA PHE A 767 28.43 9.02 -16.12
C PHE A 767 28.42 10.18 -17.11
N VAL A 768 27.23 10.64 -17.53
CA VAL A 768 27.08 11.80 -18.43
C VAL A 768 26.90 13.09 -17.64
N SER A 769 27.38 14.20 -18.17
CA SER A 769 26.98 15.56 -17.76
C SER A 769 26.15 16.16 -18.89
N PRO A 770 24.82 16.33 -18.72
CA PRO A 770 23.94 16.82 -19.78
C PRO A 770 24.17 18.32 -20.07
N PRO A 771 23.73 18.82 -21.24
CA PRO A 771 23.62 20.25 -21.47
C PRO A 771 22.59 20.90 -20.53
N SER A 772 22.76 22.19 -20.25
CA SER A 772 21.74 22.98 -19.54
C SER A 772 20.66 23.45 -20.51
N VAL A 773 19.41 23.03 -20.28
CA VAL A 773 18.25 23.41 -21.11
C VAL A 773 17.13 23.93 -20.20
N PRO A 774 16.49 25.08 -20.53
CA PRO A 774 15.37 25.62 -19.76
C PRO A 774 14.21 24.62 -19.63
N LEU A 775 13.54 24.62 -18.49
CA LEU A 775 12.43 23.70 -18.17
C LEU A 775 11.28 23.75 -19.19
N ASP A 776 10.97 24.93 -19.73
CA ASP A 776 9.98 25.12 -20.80
C ASP A 776 10.42 24.58 -22.17
N SER A 777 11.66 24.12 -22.30
CA SER A 777 12.25 23.49 -23.48
C SER A 777 12.63 22.02 -23.24
N TRP A 778 12.15 21.41 -22.16
CA TRP A 778 12.36 20.00 -21.90
C TRP A 778 11.57 19.12 -22.86
N SER A 779 12.25 18.13 -23.43
CA SER A 779 11.68 17.15 -24.36
C SER A 779 12.39 15.80 -24.17
N LEU A 780 11.94 14.73 -24.83
CA LEU A 780 12.61 13.43 -24.75
C LEU A 780 14.09 13.49 -25.19
N THR A 781 14.48 14.42 -26.05
CA THR A 781 15.85 14.51 -26.61
C THR A 781 16.66 15.72 -26.15
N SER A 782 16.13 16.56 -25.25
CA SER A 782 16.78 17.85 -24.94
C SER A 782 18.09 17.76 -24.13
N HIS A 783 18.41 16.60 -23.55
CA HIS A 783 19.62 16.39 -22.72
C HIS A 783 20.55 15.32 -23.30
N ASN A 784 20.51 15.13 -24.62
CA ASN A 784 21.27 14.12 -25.36
C ASN A 784 22.64 14.66 -25.85
#